data_AF-A0A0R2CHN3-F1
#
_entry.id   AF-A0A0R2CHN3-F1
#
_cell.length_a   1.000
_cell.length_b   1.000
_cell.length_c   1.000
_cell.angle_alpha   90.00
_cell.angle_beta   90.00
_cell.angle_gamma   90.00
#
_symmetry.space_group_name_H-M   'P 1'
#
loop_
_entity.id
_entity.type
_entity.pdbx_description
1 polymer ?
#
loop_
_entity_poly.entity_id
_entity_poly.type
_entity_poly.pdbx_seq_one_letter_code
_entity_poly.pdbx_strand_id
1 'polypeptide(L)'
;MRLIDFSVTSDQVLVTRHDRPTASPQPLTPTLATELGAIMHFDPAQALARLPQFGRWQPAMRTGTTFTTTWQATYERRDAHYWLNRHARPALDIIVDDAGTVVGYQQTQRAVTSVLVQPAWARATVVAAWQNAHMMRSVGTLGRRFTAMVPMRDGTRLATEVLLPATTQPVAAIMERTPYGRNQFIPGYQRFAHRGYAVIVQDVRGREDSEGPWIPFQYERDDANDTLNWIAAQPWNNGRVGMIGGSYGGYTQWAAAASGNPHLQAIVSMVTAGGAFTDTFAHGGAPSMAQLAWFFSVSGQRFQPNLMHRDDWDQLLRTRPIADIPQVGLGHAIPGYTAYLQHPTYDEFMANTDWHARADHIHVPAFIQSGWFDDDAMGTIEALDVTRNYAPGQRHILLGPWLHGGNAQYDLDDLALPANAIRHDVDLLHTQWFDHFLRGVDNGIDRQPTAEYFTMNANQWHTADTFPPSAPATQWPLDATTAGFGAQPGSAHVDYDYDPNDPAPQLVDVSGNEFEFPTDYAHWEHRSDVVSFTSPPLTNAITINGRLTLHFFASSSAVDTDWAIRATDVSPDGHARNVTDGIMNAKFRHDPRHAEYLTPGAINEYTLATLQTSYQFLPGHRLRLDVTSAASNLIFPNPNTRAGLNGTTSVVAHQRIYTGSDYPSTLSFNAAG
;
A
#
# COMPACT_ATOMS: atom_id res chain seq x y z
N MET A 1 17.28 9.65 4.77
CA MET A 1 18.25 8.80 4.05
C MET A 1 19.25 8.25 5.04
N ARG A 2 19.86 7.11 4.70
CA ARG A 2 21.00 6.51 5.39
C ARG A 2 22.22 6.56 4.47
N LEU A 3 23.32 7.16 4.91
CA LEU A 3 24.51 7.38 4.09
C LEU A 3 25.72 6.74 4.76
N ILE A 4 26.41 5.90 4.01
CA ILE A 4 27.69 5.30 4.38
C ILE A 4 28.68 5.59 3.25
N ASP A 5 29.81 6.21 3.58
CA ASP A 5 30.90 6.31 2.63
C ASP A 5 31.81 5.10 2.72
N PHE A 6 32.43 4.71 1.62
CA PHE A 6 33.50 3.72 1.65
C PHE A 6 34.71 4.12 0.81
N SER A 7 35.86 3.55 1.17
CA SER A 7 37.09 3.60 0.38
C SER A 7 37.78 2.24 0.42
N VAL A 8 38.31 1.81 -0.71
CA VAL A 8 39.09 0.57 -0.80
C VAL A 8 40.57 0.94 -0.80
N THR A 9 41.32 0.43 0.18
CA THR A 9 42.79 0.49 0.18
C THR A 9 43.36 -0.87 -0.23
N SER A 10 44.69 -0.97 -0.39
CA SER A 10 45.36 -2.22 -0.79
C SER A 10 45.03 -3.41 0.12
N ASP A 11 44.75 -3.15 1.41
CA ASP A 11 44.68 -4.20 2.44
C ASP A 11 43.33 -4.27 3.15
N GLN A 12 42.42 -3.30 2.96
CA GLN A 12 41.12 -3.28 3.65
C GLN A 12 40.09 -2.35 2.99
N VAL A 13 38.80 -2.60 3.29
CA VAL A 13 37.71 -1.65 3.00
C VAL A 13 37.44 -0.83 4.26
N LEU A 14 37.55 0.48 4.14
CA LEU A 14 37.20 1.43 5.19
C LEU A 14 35.81 1.99 4.91
N VAL A 15 34.99 2.11 5.95
CA VAL A 15 33.67 2.72 5.89
C VAL A 15 33.55 3.87 6.87
N THR A 16 32.85 4.94 6.48
CA THR A 16 32.56 6.09 7.34
C THR A 16 31.06 6.15 7.60
N ARG A 17 30.71 6.15 8.88
CA ARG A 17 29.32 6.20 9.35
C ARG A 17 28.87 7.64 9.55
N HIS A 18 27.86 8.06 8.79
CA HIS A 18 27.21 9.36 8.93
C HIS A 18 25.96 9.31 9.81
N ASP A 19 25.84 8.29 10.65
CA ASP A 19 24.85 8.19 11.73
C ASP A 19 25.51 8.29 13.13
N ARG A 20 26.78 8.75 13.17
CA ARG A 20 27.53 9.00 14.42
C ARG A 20 28.02 10.45 14.48
N PRO A 21 28.18 11.04 15.68
CA PRO A 21 28.68 12.41 15.84
C PRO A 21 30.09 12.62 15.28
N THR A 22 30.95 11.59 15.35
CA THR A 22 32.29 11.59 14.78
C THR A 22 32.34 10.65 13.58
N ALA A 23 32.36 11.23 12.39
CA ALA A 23 32.53 10.51 11.13
C ALA A 23 34.02 10.23 10.89
N SER A 24 34.48 9.05 11.32
CA SER A 24 35.86 8.59 11.08
C SER A 24 35.84 7.29 10.26
N PRO A 25 36.73 7.14 9.27
CA PRO A 25 36.87 5.88 8.55
C PRO A 25 37.32 4.76 9.50
N GLN A 26 36.67 3.60 9.41
CA GLN A 26 37.01 2.40 10.18
C GLN A 26 36.93 1.14 9.30
N PRO A 27 37.70 0.08 9.60
CA PRO A 27 37.62 -1.17 8.83
C PRO A 27 36.22 -1.79 8.89
N LEU A 28 35.74 -2.31 7.76
CA LEU A 28 34.48 -3.06 7.71
C LEU A 28 34.67 -4.46 8.32
N THR A 29 34.53 -4.54 9.64
CA THR A 29 34.52 -5.83 10.35
C THR A 29 33.18 -6.56 10.16
N PRO A 30 33.10 -7.89 10.36
CA PRO A 30 31.84 -8.62 10.28
C PRO A 30 30.75 -8.07 11.23
N THR A 31 31.15 -7.66 12.44
CA THR A 31 30.25 -7.02 13.41
C THR A 31 29.70 -5.71 12.86
N LEU A 32 30.57 -4.85 12.31
CA LEU A 32 30.15 -3.58 11.73
C LEU A 32 29.26 -3.78 10.51
N ALA A 33 29.57 -4.75 9.65
CA ALA A 33 28.74 -5.10 8.51
C ALA A 33 27.32 -5.55 8.95
N THR A 34 27.22 -6.33 10.01
CA THR A 34 25.94 -6.76 10.59
C THR A 34 25.16 -5.57 11.15
N GLU A 35 25.82 -4.67 11.90
CA GLU A 35 25.19 -3.44 12.40
C GLU A 35 24.68 -2.56 11.25
N LEU A 36 25.51 -2.37 10.21
CA LEU A 36 25.14 -1.60 9.05
C LEU A 36 24.01 -2.27 8.28
N GLY A 37 24.04 -3.59 8.08
CA GLY A 37 22.96 -4.36 7.47
C GLY A 37 21.65 -4.31 8.26
N ALA A 38 21.67 -4.15 9.59
CA ALA A 38 20.45 -3.94 10.37
C ALA A 38 19.82 -2.56 10.15
N ILE A 39 20.63 -1.57 9.78
CA ILE A 39 20.17 -0.24 9.39
C ILE A 39 20.24 -0.04 7.89
N MET A 40 20.56 -1.00 7.06
CA MET A 40 20.58 -0.84 5.61
C MET A 40 19.62 -1.86 5.07
N HIS A 41 18.95 -1.55 3.96
CA HIS A 41 18.00 -2.51 3.38
C HIS A 41 18.72 -3.65 2.61
N PHE A 42 20.05 -3.71 2.70
CA PHE A 42 20.92 -4.70 2.07
C PHE A 42 22.19 -4.91 2.90
N ASP A 43 22.88 -6.04 2.68
CA ASP A 43 24.15 -6.35 3.32
C ASP A 43 25.31 -5.58 2.64
N PRO A 44 25.94 -4.60 3.34
CA PRO A 44 27.03 -3.83 2.76
C PRO A 44 28.31 -4.64 2.57
N ALA A 45 28.57 -5.68 3.37
CA ALA A 45 29.75 -6.53 3.18
C ALA A 45 29.60 -7.37 1.91
N GLN A 46 28.42 -7.96 1.68
CA GLN A 46 28.14 -8.68 0.44
C GLN A 46 28.21 -7.75 -0.78
N ALA A 47 27.66 -6.54 -0.68
CA ALA A 47 27.71 -5.55 -1.76
C ALA A 47 29.16 -5.16 -2.10
N LEU A 48 29.97 -4.81 -1.11
CA LEU A 48 31.36 -4.38 -1.32
C LEU A 48 32.25 -5.54 -1.82
N ALA A 49 31.99 -6.78 -1.40
CA ALA A 49 32.69 -7.97 -1.91
C ALA A 49 32.41 -8.25 -3.40
N ARG A 50 31.33 -7.70 -3.97
CA ARG A 50 31.01 -7.81 -5.40
C ARG A 50 31.75 -6.80 -6.26
N LEU A 51 32.28 -5.70 -5.71
CA LEU A 51 32.93 -4.63 -6.48
C LEU A 51 33.98 -5.13 -7.48
N PRO A 52 34.95 -6.00 -7.11
CA PRO A 52 35.96 -6.47 -8.07
C PRO A 52 35.37 -7.33 -9.20
N GLN A 53 34.24 -8.00 -8.94
CA GLN A 53 33.58 -8.88 -9.92
C GLN A 53 32.99 -8.04 -11.06
N PHE A 54 32.52 -6.82 -10.77
CA PHE A 54 31.94 -5.90 -11.75
C PHE A 54 32.91 -5.52 -12.87
N GLY A 55 34.23 -5.67 -12.68
CA GLY A 55 35.24 -5.37 -13.71
C GLY A 55 35.02 -6.09 -15.04
N ARG A 56 34.38 -7.28 -15.02
CA ARG A 56 34.03 -8.03 -16.24
C ARG A 56 32.98 -7.32 -17.10
N TRP A 57 32.16 -6.47 -16.50
CA TRP A 57 31.08 -5.73 -17.16
C TRP A 57 31.42 -4.24 -17.35
N GLN A 58 32.62 -3.79 -16.96
CA GLN A 58 33.07 -2.42 -17.20
C GLN A 58 32.92 -1.97 -18.67
N PRO A 59 33.23 -2.80 -19.69
CA PRO A 59 32.98 -2.42 -21.08
C PRO A 59 31.49 -2.17 -21.39
N ALA A 60 30.61 -3.01 -20.83
CA ALA A 60 29.15 -2.85 -20.96
C ALA A 60 28.67 -1.59 -20.25
N MET A 61 29.20 -1.28 -19.07
CA MET A 61 28.83 -0.06 -18.33
C MET A 61 29.27 1.24 -19.03
N ARG A 62 30.29 1.19 -19.90
CA ARG A 62 30.73 2.37 -20.68
C ARG A 62 29.84 2.67 -21.89
N THR A 63 29.38 1.63 -22.58
CA THR A 63 28.82 1.78 -23.94
C THR A 63 27.48 1.07 -24.16
N GLY A 64 27.14 0.12 -23.29
CA GLY A 64 25.90 -0.65 -23.38
C GLY A 64 24.72 0.02 -22.68
N THR A 65 23.59 -0.68 -22.75
CA THR A 65 22.31 -0.30 -22.12
C THR A 65 21.84 -1.31 -21.08
N THR A 66 22.34 -2.55 -21.14
CA THR A 66 22.00 -3.61 -20.18
C THR A 66 23.14 -4.60 -20.03
N PHE A 67 23.22 -5.25 -18.86
CA PHE A 67 24.02 -6.45 -18.65
C PHE A 67 23.46 -7.32 -17.51
N THR A 68 23.73 -8.62 -17.58
CA THR A 68 23.38 -9.57 -16.51
C THR A 68 24.65 -10.13 -15.87
N THR A 69 24.67 -10.17 -14.54
CA THR A 69 25.80 -10.66 -13.76
C THR A 69 25.80 -12.17 -13.64
N THR A 70 26.91 -12.76 -13.16
CA THR A 70 26.99 -14.22 -12.91
C THR A 70 26.10 -14.69 -11.76
N TRP A 71 25.58 -13.78 -10.93
CA TRP A 71 24.61 -14.07 -9.86
C TRP A 71 23.19 -13.66 -10.27
N GLN A 72 22.92 -13.58 -11.58
CA GLN A 72 21.60 -13.34 -12.17
C GLN A 72 20.95 -11.99 -11.83
N ALA A 73 21.72 -10.99 -11.39
CA ALA A 73 21.23 -9.61 -11.31
C ALA A 73 21.32 -8.96 -12.70
N THR A 74 20.24 -8.34 -13.15
CA THR A 74 20.18 -7.65 -14.44
C THR A 74 20.17 -6.16 -14.21
N TYR A 75 21.11 -5.45 -14.83
CA TYR A 75 21.25 -4.00 -14.71
C TYR A 75 20.91 -3.30 -16.01
N GLU A 76 20.04 -2.30 -15.93
CA GLU A 76 19.65 -1.45 -17.06
C GLU A 76 20.16 -0.02 -16.83
N ARG A 77 20.69 0.61 -17.88
CA ARG A 77 21.24 1.96 -17.80
C ARG A 77 20.12 3.00 -17.66
N ARG A 78 20.13 3.78 -16.58
CA ARG A 78 19.29 4.98 -16.45
C ARG A 78 19.94 6.20 -17.07
N ASP A 79 21.17 6.48 -16.67
CA ASP A 79 21.92 7.66 -17.10
C ASP A 79 23.43 7.36 -17.20
N ALA A 80 24.28 8.40 -17.22
CA ALA A 80 25.73 8.23 -17.32
C ALA A 80 26.35 7.52 -16.11
N HIS A 81 25.76 7.69 -14.92
CA HIS A 81 26.33 7.26 -13.64
C HIS A 81 25.41 6.30 -12.86
N TYR A 82 24.23 5.98 -13.38
CA TYR A 82 23.23 5.23 -12.63
C TYR A 82 22.65 4.07 -13.44
N TRP A 83 22.62 2.89 -12.82
CA TRP A 83 22.08 1.66 -13.40
C TRP A 83 21.10 0.99 -12.43
N LEU A 84 19.95 0.64 -12.97
CA LEU A 84 18.81 0.06 -12.27
C LEU A 84 18.98 -1.44 -12.12
N ASN A 85 18.72 -2.01 -10.96
CA ASN A 85 18.64 -3.47 -10.80
C ASN A 85 17.21 -3.97 -11.09
N ARG A 86 17.02 -4.55 -12.28
CA ARG A 86 15.74 -5.12 -12.74
C ARG A 86 15.43 -6.44 -12.05
N HIS A 87 14.15 -6.72 -11.90
CA HIS A 87 13.59 -7.95 -11.32
C HIS A 87 14.03 -8.21 -9.86
N ALA A 88 14.50 -7.17 -9.17
CA ALA A 88 14.92 -7.23 -7.78
C ALA A 88 13.95 -6.44 -6.90
N ARG A 89 13.61 -7.03 -5.74
CA ARG A 89 12.80 -6.38 -4.71
C ARG A 89 13.48 -6.51 -3.34
N PRO A 90 13.84 -5.38 -2.71
CA PRO A 90 13.98 -4.05 -3.31
C PRO A 90 15.11 -4.02 -4.36
N ALA A 91 15.06 -3.06 -5.28
CA ALA A 91 16.08 -2.87 -6.31
C ALA A 91 17.37 -2.26 -5.72
N LEU A 92 18.46 -3.02 -5.75
CA LEU A 92 19.80 -2.56 -5.36
C LEU A 92 20.53 -2.00 -6.58
N ASP A 93 20.35 -0.72 -6.85
CA ASP A 93 20.93 -0.01 -7.99
C ASP A 93 22.42 0.26 -7.78
N ILE A 94 23.16 0.45 -8.88
CA ILE A 94 24.60 0.73 -8.86
C ILE A 94 24.92 2.12 -9.43
N ILE A 95 25.93 2.73 -8.83
CA ILE A 95 26.52 4.00 -9.26
C ILE A 95 27.85 3.71 -9.95
N VAL A 96 28.09 4.31 -11.10
CA VAL A 96 29.33 4.13 -11.88
C VAL A 96 30.06 5.45 -12.13
N ASP A 97 31.39 5.38 -12.14
CA ASP A 97 32.24 6.50 -12.56
C ASP A 97 32.29 6.67 -14.09
N ASP A 98 33.00 7.69 -14.56
CA ASP A 98 33.22 7.94 -16.00
C ASP A 98 33.91 6.77 -16.73
N ALA A 99 34.62 5.92 -15.99
CA ALA A 99 35.29 4.75 -16.51
C ALA A 99 34.40 3.49 -16.43
N GLY A 100 33.14 3.58 -16.03
CA GLY A 100 32.24 2.44 -15.87
C GLY A 100 32.61 1.52 -14.68
N THR A 101 33.40 2.01 -13.73
CA THR A 101 33.71 1.31 -12.48
C THR A 101 32.57 1.53 -11.50
N VAL A 102 32.11 0.47 -10.82
CA VAL A 102 31.11 0.62 -9.77
C VAL A 102 31.73 1.33 -8.56
N VAL A 103 31.14 2.46 -8.18
CA VAL A 103 31.60 3.35 -7.10
C VAL A 103 30.57 3.51 -5.99
N GLY A 104 29.41 2.86 -6.12
CA GLY A 104 28.42 2.83 -5.05
C GLY A 104 27.16 2.04 -5.37
N TYR A 105 26.31 1.98 -4.36
CA TYR A 105 25.01 1.34 -4.37
C TYR A 105 23.95 2.29 -3.79
N GLN A 106 22.74 2.22 -4.33
CA GLN A 106 21.57 2.92 -3.80
C GLN A 106 20.37 1.98 -3.83
N GLN A 107 19.63 1.92 -2.72
CA GLN A 107 18.42 1.11 -2.62
C GLN A 107 17.35 1.89 -1.87
N THR A 108 16.13 1.87 -2.39
CA THR A 108 14.95 2.45 -1.72
C THR A 108 14.01 1.34 -1.33
N GLN A 109 13.49 1.41 -0.11
CA GLN A 109 12.44 0.51 0.37
C GLN A 109 11.34 1.34 1.04
N ARG A 110 10.16 1.34 0.41
CA ARG A 110 8.93 2.08 0.77
C ARG A 110 9.07 3.60 0.83
N ALA A 111 9.92 4.11 1.70
CA ALA A 111 10.23 5.54 1.82
C ALA A 111 11.71 5.80 2.06
N VAL A 112 12.44 4.86 2.66
CA VAL A 112 13.81 5.07 3.11
C VAL A 112 14.79 4.67 2.03
N THR A 113 15.64 5.62 1.63
CA THR A 113 16.77 5.36 0.74
C THR A 113 18.07 5.18 1.54
N SER A 114 18.77 4.08 1.27
CA SER A 114 20.11 3.77 1.77
C SER A 114 21.14 3.95 0.65
N VAL A 115 22.24 4.62 0.96
CA VAL A 115 23.32 4.96 0.03
C VAL A 115 24.65 4.45 0.61
N LEU A 116 25.37 3.66 -0.18
CA LEU A 116 26.74 3.23 0.09
C LEU A 116 27.62 3.65 -1.07
N VAL A 117 28.44 4.68 -0.92
CA VAL A 117 29.09 5.33 -2.06
C VAL A 117 30.50 5.80 -1.73
N GLN A 118 31.37 5.89 -2.73
CA GLN A 118 32.62 6.63 -2.57
C GLN A 118 32.34 8.13 -2.45
N PRO A 119 33.01 8.87 -1.53
CA PRO A 119 32.67 10.28 -1.25
C PRO A 119 32.61 11.19 -2.49
N ALA A 120 33.50 10.99 -3.47
CA ALA A 120 33.54 11.78 -4.71
C ALA A 120 32.28 11.64 -5.57
N TRP A 121 31.51 10.57 -5.38
CA TRP A 121 30.33 10.20 -6.16
C TRP A 121 29.01 10.38 -5.39
N ALA A 122 29.04 10.90 -4.16
CA ALA A 122 27.83 11.15 -3.38
C ALA A 122 26.81 12.01 -4.14
N ARG A 123 27.27 13.00 -4.92
CA ARG A 123 26.40 13.86 -5.74
C ARG A 123 25.65 13.15 -6.88
N ALA A 124 26.05 11.93 -7.26
CA ALA A 124 25.36 11.10 -8.25
C ALA A 124 24.19 10.30 -7.64
N THR A 125 23.97 10.44 -6.33
CA THR A 125 22.93 9.75 -5.56
C THR A 125 21.92 10.76 -5.03
N VAL A 126 20.93 10.30 -4.26
CA VAL A 126 19.95 11.19 -3.64
C VAL A 126 20.55 12.18 -2.63
N VAL A 127 21.81 11.99 -2.21
CA VAL A 127 22.53 12.96 -1.36
C VAL A 127 22.50 14.37 -1.95
N ALA A 128 22.55 14.52 -3.28
CA ALA A 128 22.45 15.82 -3.94
C ALA A 128 21.11 16.54 -3.62
N ALA A 129 19.99 15.81 -3.60
CA ALA A 129 18.69 16.37 -3.25
C ALA A 129 18.67 16.86 -1.79
N TRP A 130 19.23 16.07 -0.86
CA TRP A 130 19.35 16.46 0.54
C TRP A 130 20.25 17.70 0.75
N GLN A 131 21.35 17.81 0.00
CA GLN A 131 22.24 18.96 0.01
C GLN A 131 21.55 20.22 -0.51
N ASN A 132 20.88 20.12 -1.67
CA ASN A 132 20.18 21.23 -2.31
C ASN A 132 19.00 21.74 -1.46
N ALA A 133 18.34 20.84 -0.72
CA ALA A 133 17.29 21.20 0.23
C ALA A 133 17.83 21.75 1.57
N HIS A 134 19.16 21.86 1.73
CA HIS A 134 19.81 22.24 3.01
C HIS A 134 19.39 21.34 4.19
N MET A 135 19.11 20.07 3.92
CA MET A 135 18.65 19.08 4.91
C MET A 135 19.78 18.17 5.41
N MET A 136 21.00 18.39 4.95
CA MET A 136 22.20 17.79 5.53
C MET A 136 22.50 18.43 6.89
N ARG A 137 22.48 17.62 7.95
CA ARG A 137 22.72 18.07 9.33
C ARG A 137 23.77 17.21 10.01
N SER A 138 24.49 17.79 10.97
CA SER A 138 25.29 17.02 11.90
C SER A 138 24.40 16.04 12.67
N VAL A 139 24.87 14.81 12.83
CA VAL A 139 24.15 13.77 13.56
C VAL A 139 24.12 14.08 15.04
N GLY A 140 22.94 14.14 15.62
CA GLY A 140 22.75 14.17 17.06
C GLY A 140 23.10 12.84 17.71
N THR A 141 23.61 12.90 18.93
CA THR A 141 23.89 11.72 19.75
C THR A 141 22.59 11.14 20.30
N LEU A 142 22.44 9.82 20.29
CA LEU A 142 21.38 9.14 21.02
C LEU A 142 21.66 9.24 22.52
N GLY A 143 20.69 9.74 23.29
CA GLY A 143 20.82 9.91 24.73
C GLY A 143 20.40 8.66 25.49
N ARG A 144 19.10 8.50 25.73
CA ARG A 144 18.54 7.41 26.52
C ARG A 144 17.62 6.54 25.66
N ARG A 145 17.67 5.23 25.90
CA ARG A 145 16.71 4.26 25.37
C ARG A 145 16.14 3.45 26.54
N PHE A 146 14.83 3.34 26.63
CA PHE A 146 14.15 2.55 27.67
C PHE A 146 12.76 2.09 27.21
N THR A 147 12.26 1.01 27.81
CA THR A 147 10.89 0.56 27.64
C THR A 147 10.01 1.11 28.77
N ALA A 148 8.83 1.62 28.42
CA ALA A 148 7.77 2.01 29.35
C ALA A 148 6.53 1.14 29.13
N MET A 149 5.83 0.80 30.22
CA MET A 149 4.51 0.18 30.18
C MET A 149 3.47 1.28 30.37
N VAL A 150 2.92 1.78 29.26
CA VAL A 150 2.03 2.95 29.24
C VAL A 150 0.61 2.50 29.62
N PRO A 151 0.03 3.04 30.71
CA PRO A 151 -1.33 2.66 31.12
C PRO A 151 -2.38 3.33 30.24
N MET A 152 -3.30 2.53 29.71
CA MET A 152 -4.52 2.99 29.03
C MET A 152 -5.62 3.30 30.04
N ARG A 153 -6.71 3.96 29.61
CA ARG A 153 -7.84 4.35 30.47
C ARG A 153 -8.52 3.20 31.20
N ASP A 154 -8.42 1.99 30.66
CA ASP A 154 -9.00 0.77 31.23
C ASP A 154 -8.03 0.00 32.15
N GLY A 155 -6.82 0.54 32.36
CA GLY A 155 -5.77 -0.06 33.18
C GLY A 155 -4.87 -1.04 32.44
N THR A 156 -5.17 -1.40 31.18
CA THR A 156 -4.28 -2.22 30.34
C THR A 156 -2.99 -1.45 30.06
N ARG A 157 -1.85 -2.14 30.05
CA ARG A 157 -0.56 -1.48 29.79
C ARG A 157 0.05 -1.89 28.46
N LEU A 158 0.47 -0.90 27.67
CA LEU A 158 1.10 -1.13 26.37
C LEU A 158 2.61 -0.91 26.43
N ALA A 159 3.36 -1.91 25.97
CA ALA A 159 4.82 -1.87 25.91
C ALA A 159 5.28 -0.88 24.84
N THR A 160 6.04 0.11 25.27
CA THR A 160 6.43 1.26 24.44
C THR A 160 7.92 1.49 24.58
N GLU A 161 8.65 1.41 23.46
CA GLU A 161 10.05 1.79 23.42
C GLU A 161 10.19 3.30 23.22
N VAL A 162 11.02 3.94 24.03
CA VAL A 162 11.33 5.37 23.96
C VAL A 162 12.81 5.58 23.71
N LEU A 163 13.13 6.29 22.61
CA LEU A 163 14.48 6.71 22.27
C LEU A 163 14.55 8.23 22.31
N LEU A 164 15.39 8.76 23.20
CA LEU A 164 15.56 10.18 23.41
C LEU A 164 16.88 10.67 22.80
N PRO A 165 16.91 11.83 22.13
CA PRO A 165 18.15 12.49 21.74
C PRO A 165 18.91 12.96 22.98
N ALA A 166 20.23 13.10 22.87
CA ALA A 166 21.09 13.60 23.95
C ALA A 166 20.92 15.12 24.14
N THR A 167 19.83 15.51 24.78
CA THR A 167 19.47 16.90 25.07
C THR A 167 18.75 17.00 26.42
N THR A 168 18.81 18.18 27.03
CA THR A 168 18.04 18.52 28.24
C THR A 168 16.76 19.30 27.92
N GLN A 169 16.60 19.76 26.68
CA GLN A 169 15.41 20.49 26.25
C GLN A 169 14.30 19.51 25.84
N PRO A 170 13.03 19.79 26.16
CA PRO A 170 11.91 19.02 25.63
C PRO A 170 11.86 19.09 24.09
N VAL A 171 11.57 17.96 23.45
CA VAL A 171 11.54 17.83 21.98
C VAL A 171 10.21 17.27 21.49
N ALA A 172 9.91 17.49 20.21
CA ALA A 172 8.79 16.79 19.57
C ALA A 172 9.08 15.28 19.47
N ALA A 173 8.01 14.48 19.47
CA ALA A 173 8.09 13.03 19.31
C ALA A 173 7.60 12.58 17.93
N ILE A 174 8.15 11.49 17.42
CA ILE A 174 7.64 10.75 16.27
C ILE A 174 7.29 9.34 16.74
N MET A 175 6.04 8.93 16.50
CA MET A 175 5.49 7.67 17.00
C MET A 175 5.08 6.71 15.88
N GLU A 176 5.38 5.43 16.07
CA GLU A 176 4.81 4.29 15.33
C GLU A 176 4.05 3.39 16.31
N ARG A 177 2.87 2.92 15.92
CA ARG A 177 2.10 1.89 16.64
C ARG A 177 1.96 0.67 15.74
N THR A 178 2.38 -0.50 16.23
CA THR A 178 2.55 -1.68 15.37
C THR A 178 2.16 -2.99 16.07
N PRO A 179 1.55 -3.96 15.36
CA PRO A 179 1.34 -5.31 15.86
C PRO A 179 2.50 -6.27 15.56
N TYR A 180 3.55 -5.78 14.90
CA TYR A 180 4.62 -6.59 14.29
C TYR A 180 5.91 -6.65 15.13
N GLY A 181 5.90 -6.15 16.37
CA GLY A 181 7.09 -6.11 17.23
C GLY A 181 7.86 -4.80 17.15
N ARG A 182 7.70 -3.95 18.17
CA ARG A 182 8.34 -2.63 18.29
C ARG A 182 9.84 -2.66 18.04
N ASN A 183 10.53 -3.70 18.49
CA ASN A 183 11.98 -3.82 18.37
C ASN A 183 12.46 -3.94 16.90
N GLN A 184 11.62 -4.48 16.01
CA GLN A 184 11.96 -4.62 14.58
C GLN A 184 12.03 -3.26 13.87
N PHE A 185 11.29 -2.26 14.36
CA PHE A 185 11.19 -0.94 13.72
C PHE A 185 12.22 0.07 14.22
N ILE A 186 12.84 -0.18 15.38
CA ILE A 186 13.80 0.74 16.01
C ILE A 186 14.98 1.09 15.09
N PRO A 187 15.66 0.13 14.41
CA PRO A 187 16.76 0.47 13.50
C PRO A 187 16.31 1.38 12.34
N GLY A 188 15.06 1.26 11.93
CA GLY A 188 14.37 2.17 11.00
C GLY A 188 14.28 3.59 11.52
N TYR A 189 13.63 3.74 12.67
CA TYR A 189 13.21 5.04 13.20
C TYR A 189 14.28 5.78 14.01
N GLN A 190 15.36 5.12 14.43
CA GLN A 190 16.51 5.77 15.10
C GLN A 190 17.06 6.99 14.37
N ARG A 191 16.91 7.04 13.04
CA ARG A 191 17.29 8.19 12.20
C ARG A 191 16.61 9.51 12.61
N PHE A 192 15.44 9.46 13.24
CA PHE A 192 14.73 10.63 13.76
C PHE A 192 15.29 11.06 15.12
N ALA A 193 15.70 10.12 15.98
CA ALA A 193 16.40 10.42 17.22
C ALA A 193 17.73 11.13 16.97
N HIS A 194 18.48 10.65 15.98
CA HIS A 194 19.68 11.34 15.47
C HIS A 194 19.41 12.73 14.90
N ARG A 195 18.17 13.05 14.55
CA ARG A 195 17.74 14.38 14.08
C ARG A 195 17.12 15.22 15.19
N GLY A 196 17.17 14.77 16.45
CA GLY A 196 16.70 15.51 17.63
C GLY A 196 15.22 15.33 17.96
N TYR A 197 14.56 14.29 17.46
CA TYR A 197 13.20 13.92 17.88
C TYR A 197 13.25 12.86 18.98
N ALA A 198 12.28 12.83 19.89
CA ALA A 198 12.00 11.60 20.61
C ALA A 198 11.37 10.59 19.63
N VAL A 199 11.74 9.32 19.71
CA VAL A 199 11.14 8.25 18.89
C VAL A 199 10.42 7.29 19.81
N ILE A 200 9.17 7.02 19.48
CA ILE A 200 8.26 6.17 20.24
C ILE A 200 7.82 5.02 19.33
N VAL A 201 8.03 3.79 19.77
CA VAL A 201 7.52 2.62 19.05
C VAL A 201 6.74 1.75 20.02
N GLN A 202 5.44 1.59 19.79
CA GLN A 202 4.54 0.90 20.70
C GLN A 202 4.00 -0.39 20.07
N ASP A 203 4.02 -1.48 20.84
CA ASP A 203 3.26 -2.67 20.51
C ASP A 203 1.78 -2.40 20.82
N VAL A 204 0.89 -2.61 19.85
CA VAL A 204 -0.55 -2.42 20.08
C VAL A 204 -1.10 -3.48 21.05
N ARG A 205 -2.32 -3.28 21.53
CA ARG A 205 -2.95 -4.11 22.57
C ARG A 205 -2.97 -5.60 22.21
N GLY A 206 -2.63 -6.45 23.18
CA GLY A 206 -2.58 -7.90 23.02
C GLY A 206 -1.47 -8.42 22.09
N ARG A 207 -0.55 -7.54 21.67
CA ARG A 207 0.61 -7.89 20.85
C ARG A 207 1.87 -7.82 21.67
N GLU A 208 2.78 -8.75 21.39
CA GLU A 208 4.16 -8.72 21.84
C GLU A 208 4.25 -8.59 23.37
N ASP A 209 4.82 -7.50 23.90
CA ASP A 209 4.91 -7.29 25.35
C ASP A 209 3.73 -6.47 25.92
N SER A 210 2.78 -6.04 25.08
CA SER A 210 1.57 -5.34 25.50
C SER A 210 0.51 -6.30 26.04
N GLU A 211 -0.21 -5.82 27.06
CA GLU A 211 -1.29 -6.54 27.72
C GLU A 211 -2.61 -6.42 26.93
N GLY A 212 -3.64 -7.11 27.40
CA GLY A 212 -5.02 -6.98 26.90
C GLY A 212 -5.37 -7.93 25.73
N PRO A 213 -6.62 -7.91 25.28
CA PRO A 213 -7.09 -8.75 24.18
C PRO A 213 -6.61 -8.24 22.82
N TRP A 214 -6.32 -9.18 21.91
CA TRP A 214 -6.03 -8.88 20.51
C TRP A 214 -7.29 -9.06 19.65
N ILE A 215 -7.85 -7.93 19.21
CA ILE A 215 -8.80 -7.86 18.10
C ILE A 215 -8.28 -6.71 17.23
N PRO A 216 -7.80 -6.98 16.00
CA PRO A 216 -7.28 -5.95 15.11
C PRO A 216 -8.19 -4.72 15.05
N PHE A 217 -7.62 -3.51 15.00
CA PHE A 217 -8.32 -2.26 14.70
C PHE A 217 -9.31 -1.74 15.76
N GLN A 218 -9.77 -2.58 16.70
CA GLN A 218 -10.84 -2.25 17.66
C GLN A 218 -10.44 -1.26 18.76
N TYR A 219 -9.18 -1.25 19.18
CA TYR A 219 -8.74 -0.45 20.33
C TYR A 219 -7.92 0.79 19.93
N GLU A 220 -7.60 0.92 18.63
CA GLU A 220 -6.52 1.80 18.18
C GLU A 220 -6.79 3.28 18.42
N ARG A 221 -8.04 3.74 18.28
CA ARG A 221 -8.41 5.14 18.53
C ARG A 221 -8.17 5.53 19.99
N ASP A 222 -8.70 4.74 20.91
CA ASP A 222 -8.68 5.05 22.34
C ASP A 222 -7.29 4.85 22.92
N ASP A 223 -6.60 3.77 22.55
CA ASP A 223 -5.23 3.49 23.00
C ASP A 223 -4.23 4.51 22.43
N ALA A 224 -4.40 4.97 21.18
CA ALA A 224 -3.58 6.04 20.63
C ALA A 224 -3.81 7.36 21.36
N ASN A 225 -5.06 7.72 21.65
CA ASN A 225 -5.36 8.94 22.42
C ASN A 225 -4.67 8.93 23.79
N ASP A 226 -4.75 7.81 24.51
CA ASP A 226 -4.17 7.69 25.84
C ASP A 226 -2.63 7.72 25.78
N THR A 227 -2.05 7.08 24.75
CA THR A 227 -0.60 7.13 24.49
C THR A 227 -0.13 8.54 24.14
N LEU A 228 -0.86 9.29 23.31
CA LEU A 228 -0.53 10.67 22.95
C LEU A 228 -0.54 11.59 24.18
N ASN A 229 -1.55 11.46 25.04
CA ASN A 229 -1.63 12.18 26.31
C ASN A 229 -0.47 11.81 27.24
N TRP A 230 -0.11 10.52 27.31
CA TRP A 230 1.03 10.07 28.10
C TRP A 230 2.34 10.67 27.60
N ILE A 231 2.58 10.67 26.28
CA ILE A 231 3.78 11.27 25.67
C ILE A 231 3.87 12.76 26.00
N ALA A 232 2.77 13.50 25.80
CA ALA A 232 2.74 14.94 26.03
C ALA A 232 2.94 15.34 27.49
N ALA A 233 2.58 14.46 28.43
CA ALA A 233 2.82 14.67 29.86
C ALA A 233 4.27 14.43 30.28
N GLN A 234 5.12 13.87 29.41
CA GLN A 234 6.51 13.58 29.77
C GLN A 234 7.37 14.85 29.77
N PRO A 235 8.31 15.00 30.73
CA PRO A 235 9.15 16.19 30.83
C PRO A 235 10.12 16.37 29.65
N TRP A 236 10.33 15.32 28.85
CA TRP A 236 11.18 15.35 27.66
C TRP A 236 10.42 15.69 26.38
N ASN A 237 9.08 15.80 26.41
CA ASN A 237 8.27 16.14 25.25
C ASN A 237 7.80 17.60 25.30
N ASN A 238 7.74 18.27 24.15
CA ASN A 238 7.28 19.66 24.04
C ASN A 238 5.77 19.79 23.74
N GLY A 239 5.00 18.72 23.94
CA GLY A 239 3.56 18.65 23.67
C GLY A 239 3.19 18.34 22.22
N ARG A 240 4.17 18.19 21.31
CA ARG A 240 3.95 17.88 19.89
C ARG A 240 4.37 16.45 19.56
N VAL A 241 3.49 15.73 18.89
CA VAL A 241 3.72 14.37 18.41
C VAL A 241 3.34 14.30 16.93
N GLY A 242 4.24 13.75 16.12
CA GLY A 242 3.89 13.25 14.80
C GLY A 242 3.79 11.73 14.80
N MET A 243 3.06 11.17 13.85
CA MET A 243 3.03 9.73 13.63
C MET A 243 3.48 9.37 12.22
N ILE A 244 4.06 8.17 12.07
CA ILE A 244 4.49 7.60 10.80
C ILE A 244 4.37 6.08 10.86
N GLY A 245 3.95 5.49 9.75
CA GLY A 245 3.74 4.05 9.62
C GLY A 245 3.04 3.72 8.32
N GLY A 246 2.97 2.43 7.98
CA GLY A 246 2.15 2.00 6.85
C GLY A 246 1.41 0.69 7.04
N SER A 247 0.45 0.42 6.17
CA SER A 247 -0.56 -0.64 6.34
C SER A 247 -1.34 -0.40 7.65
N TYR A 248 -1.30 -1.36 8.57
CA TYR A 248 -1.78 -1.20 9.95
C TYR A 248 -1.18 0.06 10.64
N GLY A 249 0.10 0.35 10.42
CA GLY A 249 0.75 1.56 10.94
C GLY A 249 0.16 2.84 10.32
N GLY A 250 -0.36 2.77 9.09
CA GLY A 250 -1.16 3.84 8.48
C GLY A 250 -2.51 3.99 9.18
N TYR A 251 -3.25 2.89 9.34
CA TYR A 251 -4.54 2.86 10.02
C TYR A 251 -4.46 3.47 11.43
N THR A 252 -3.44 3.10 12.22
CA THR A 252 -3.31 3.60 13.60
C THR A 252 -3.15 5.12 13.67
N GLN A 253 -2.64 5.76 12.62
CA GLN A 253 -2.53 7.22 12.53
C GLN A 253 -3.89 7.87 12.33
N TRP A 254 -4.71 7.31 11.44
CA TRP A 254 -6.06 7.83 11.20
C TRP A 254 -7.00 7.53 12.36
N ALA A 255 -6.88 6.37 13.00
CA ALA A 255 -7.57 6.08 14.25
C ALA A 255 -7.14 7.06 15.36
N ALA A 256 -5.85 7.38 15.48
CA ALA A 256 -5.37 8.40 16.41
C ALA A 256 -5.92 9.79 16.07
N ALA A 257 -5.95 10.17 14.79
CA ALA A 257 -6.50 11.44 14.33
C ALA A 257 -8.01 11.55 14.62
N ALA A 258 -8.76 10.47 14.42
CA ALA A 258 -10.19 10.37 14.71
C ALA A 258 -10.53 10.54 16.21
N SER A 259 -9.54 10.46 17.10
CA SER A 259 -9.74 10.81 18.51
C SER A 259 -9.81 12.32 18.78
N GLY A 260 -9.41 13.16 17.81
CA GLY A 260 -9.32 14.61 17.97
C GLY A 260 -8.23 15.06 18.96
N ASN A 261 -7.25 14.21 19.26
CA ASN A 261 -6.23 14.51 20.27
C ASN A 261 -5.34 15.69 19.83
N PRO A 262 -5.24 16.76 20.63
CA PRO A 262 -4.53 17.99 20.24
C PRO A 262 -3.00 17.82 20.20
N HIS A 263 -2.44 16.74 20.75
CA HIS A 263 -0.99 16.50 20.71
C HIS A 263 -0.52 15.90 19.39
N LEU A 264 -1.44 15.35 18.58
CA LEU A 264 -1.13 14.85 17.24
C LEU A 264 -1.11 16.03 16.25
N GLN A 265 0.08 16.36 15.75
CA GLN A 265 0.33 17.60 15.00
C GLN A 265 0.76 17.36 13.55
N ALA A 266 1.11 16.12 13.17
CA ALA A 266 1.39 15.73 11.80
C ALA A 266 1.33 14.20 11.64
N ILE A 267 0.81 13.71 10.52
CA ILE A 267 0.89 12.29 10.15
C ILE A 267 1.60 12.09 8.80
N VAL A 268 2.31 10.97 8.69
CA VAL A 268 2.89 10.45 7.45
C VAL A 268 2.34 9.03 7.26
N SER A 269 1.22 8.97 6.55
CA SER A 269 0.45 7.77 6.28
C SER A 269 0.91 7.14 4.98
N MET A 270 1.47 5.92 5.06
CA MET A 270 1.91 5.16 3.89
C MET A 270 1.01 3.94 3.69
N VAL A 271 0.51 3.68 2.48
CA VAL A 271 -0.26 2.46 2.13
C VAL A 271 -1.27 2.06 3.21
N THR A 272 -2.15 2.98 3.58
CA THR A 272 -2.93 2.86 4.82
C THR A 272 -4.12 1.94 4.65
N ALA A 273 -4.28 1.00 5.57
CA ALA A 273 -5.50 0.21 5.68
C ALA A 273 -6.72 1.06 6.05
N GLY A 274 -7.87 0.71 5.49
CA GLY A 274 -9.19 1.26 5.80
C GLY A 274 -9.87 0.52 6.95
N GLY A 275 -11.17 0.82 7.13
CA GLY A 275 -12.01 0.13 8.11
C GLY A 275 -12.13 -1.38 7.85
N ALA A 276 -12.46 -2.17 8.88
CA ALA A 276 -12.54 -3.63 8.74
C ALA A 276 -13.59 -4.08 7.72
N PHE A 277 -14.70 -3.37 7.63
CA PHE A 277 -15.79 -3.73 6.71
C PHE A 277 -15.52 -3.34 5.25
N THR A 278 -14.72 -2.29 5.02
CA THR A 278 -14.47 -1.72 3.69
C THR A 278 -13.19 -2.22 3.05
N ASP A 279 -12.19 -2.62 3.85
CA ASP A 279 -10.84 -2.93 3.37
C ASP A 279 -10.27 -4.25 3.95
N THR A 280 -10.10 -4.35 5.27
CA THR A 280 -9.20 -5.39 5.81
C THR A 280 -9.86 -6.74 6.10
N PHE A 281 -11.08 -6.77 6.63
CA PHE A 281 -11.80 -8.04 6.83
C PHE A 281 -12.73 -8.35 5.66
N ALA A 282 -13.28 -7.33 5.01
CA ALA A 282 -14.17 -7.49 3.87
C ALA A 282 -13.91 -6.41 2.81
N HIS A 283 -14.16 -6.76 1.54
CA HIS A 283 -14.15 -5.85 0.39
C HIS A 283 -15.57 -5.74 -0.16
N GLY A 284 -16.17 -4.54 -0.13
CA GLY A 284 -17.56 -4.36 -0.57
C GLY A 284 -18.58 -5.21 0.21
N GLY A 285 -18.26 -5.57 1.45
CA GLY A 285 -19.05 -6.46 2.32
C GLY A 285 -18.86 -7.96 2.08
N ALA A 286 -17.98 -8.37 1.17
CA ALA A 286 -17.59 -9.77 0.99
C ALA A 286 -16.29 -10.06 1.78
N PRO A 287 -16.28 -11.05 2.70
CA PRO A 287 -15.08 -11.37 3.50
C PRO A 287 -13.86 -11.73 2.64
N SER A 288 -12.71 -11.18 3.02
CA SER A 288 -11.43 -11.33 2.33
C SER A 288 -10.82 -12.72 2.55
N MET A 289 -10.51 -13.42 1.46
CA MET A 289 -9.64 -14.60 1.47
C MET A 289 -8.18 -14.18 1.61
N ALA A 290 -7.81 -13.11 0.91
CA ALA A 290 -6.45 -12.65 0.76
C ALA A 290 -5.83 -12.30 2.10
N GLN A 291 -6.57 -11.56 2.94
CA GLN A 291 -6.12 -11.11 4.25
C GLN A 291 -5.97 -12.24 5.29
N LEU A 292 -6.35 -13.49 4.97
CA LEU A 292 -6.13 -14.61 5.90
C LEU A 292 -4.66 -14.89 6.19
N ALA A 293 -3.77 -14.70 5.20
CA ALA A 293 -2.34 -14.83 5.43
C ALA A 293 -1.88 -13.87 6.53
N TRP A 294 -2.32 -12.61 6.46
CA TRP A 294 -2.09 -11.62 7.51
C TRP A 294 -2.68 -12.06 8.85
N PHE A 295 -3.96 -12.46 8.90
CA PHE A 295 -4.59 -12.95 10.15
C PHE A 295 -3.83 -14.13 10.78
N PHE A 296 -3.27 -15.03 9.97
CA PHE A 296 -2.45 -16.14 10.43
C PHE A 296 -1.15 -15.64 11.06
N SER A 297 -0.49 -14.66 10.45
CA SER A 297 0.76 -14.06 10.95
C SER A 297 0.60 -13.33 12.30
N VAL A 298 -0.60 -12.81 12.58
CA VAL A 298 -0.95 -12.11 13.83
C VAL A 298 -1.86 -12.94 14.73
N SER A 299 -1.93 -14.26 14.52
CA SER A 299 -2.86 -15.16 15.24
C SER A 299 -2.53 -15.35 16.73
N GLY A 300 -1.24 -15.36 17.09
CA GLY A 300 -0.74 -15.46 18.47
C GLY A 300 -0.10 -14.15 18.93
N GLN A 301 0.20 -14.01 20.23
CA GLN A 301 0.74 -12.76 20.81
C GLN A 301 2.00 -12.22 20.11
N ARG A 302 2.90 -13.10 19.62
CA ARG A 302 4.07 -12.72 18.82
C ARG A 302 3.76 -12.74 17.34
N PHE A 303 4.31 -11.77 16.60
CA PHE A 303 4.21 -11.76 15.15
C PHE A 303 5.00 -12.92 14.54
N GLN A 304 4.36 -13.66 13.63
CA GLN A 304 4.90 -14.86 13.00
C GLN A 304 4.71 -14.78 11.48
N PRO A 305 5.55 -14.01 10.75
CA PRO A 305 5.41 -13.81 9.31
C PRO A 305 5.52 -15.11 8.51
N ASN A 306 6.22 -16.10 9.03
CA ASN A 306 6.33 -17.42 8.42
C ASN A 306 4.99 -18.17 8.29
N LEU A 307 3.95 -17.78 9.04
CA LEU A 307 2.61 -18.37 8.92
C LEU A 307 1.84 -17.86 7.69
N MET A 308 2.31 -16.80 7.04
CA MET A 308 1.75 -16.29 5.79
C MET A 308 2.09 -17.22 4.62
N HIS A 309 3.28 -17.81 4.64
CA HIS A 309 3.78 -18.67 3.57
C HIS A 309 3.32 -20.11 3.79
N ARG A 310 2.40 -20.57 2.94
CA ARG A 310 1.87 -21.93 2.99
C ARG A 310 1.65 -22.50 1.60
N ASP A 311 2.01 -23.76 1.42
CA ASP A 311 1.78 -24.49 0.16
C ASP A 311 0.33 -25.01 0.04
N ASP A 312 -0.43 -25.03 1.15
CA ASP A 312 -1.76 -25.62 1.24
C ASP A 312 -2.92 -24.60 1.22
N TRP A 313 -2.66 -23.32 0.87
CA TRP A 313 -3.69 -22.28 0.84
C TRP A 313 -4.90 -22.67 -0.01
N ASP A 314 -4.70 -23.21 -1.21
CA ASP A 314 -5.77 -23.63 -2.11
C ASP A 314 -6.70 -24.68 -1.50
N GLN A 315 -6.16 -25.58 -0.68
CA GLN A 315 -6.94 -26.58 0.04
C GLN A 315 -7.64 -25.95 1.25
N LEU A 316 -6.90 -25.17 2.02
CA LEU A 316 -7.37 -24.57 3.26
C LEU A 316 -8.54 -23.60 3.02
N LEU A 317 -8.46 -22.77 1.98
CA LEU A 317 -9.46 -21.76 1.62
C LEU A 317 -10.79 -22.36 1.12
N ARG A 318 -10.81 -23.65 0.78
CA ARG A 318 -12.05 -24.41 0.45
C ARG A 318 -12.80 -24.91 1.69
N THR A 319 -12.23 -24.77 2.89
CA THR A 319 -12.89 -25.18 4.14
C THR A 319 -14.19 -24.39 4.35
N ARG A 320 -15.27 -25.11 4.69
CA ARG A 320 -16.57 -24.52 5.04
C ARG A 320 -17.14 -25.17 6.30
N PRO A 321 -17.75 -24.40 7.22
CA PRO A 321 -17.86 -22.93 7.22
C PRO A 321 -16.50 -22.23 7.34
N ILE A 322 -16.39 -21.00 6.83
CA ILE A 322 -15.09 -20.28 6.82
C ILE A 322 -14.55 -19.97 8.22
N ALA A 323 -15.40 -20.09 9.24
CA ALA A 323 -15.02 -20.00 10.65
C ALA A 323 -14.06 -21.12 11.08
N ASP A 324 -14.06 -22.26 10.39
CA ASP A 324 -13.22 -23.42 10.73
C ASP A 324 -11.80 -23.31 10.15
N ILE A 325 -11.54 -22.37 9.23
CA ILE A 325 -10.24 -22.21 8.56
C ILE A 325 -9.09 -22.08 9.57
N PRO A 326 -9.14 -21.22 10.60
CA PRO A 326 -8.05 -21.16 11.58
C PRO A 326 -7.86 -22.46 12.35
N GLN A 327 -8.95 -23.15 12.72
CA GLN A 327 -8.86 -24.43 13.44
C GLN A 327 -8.21 -25.52 12.58
N VAL A 328 -8.50 -25.55 11.27
CA VAL A 328 -7.88 -26.48 10.32
C VAL A 328 -6.42 -26.11 10.03
N GLY A 329 -6.14 -24.82 9.79
CA GLY A 329 -4.83 -24.35 9.35
C GLY A 329 -3.79 -24.18 10.47
N LEU A 330 -4.23 -23.84 11.68
CA LEU A 330 -3.38 -23.55 12.84
C LEU A 330 -3.61 -24.49 14.04
N GLY A 331 -4.71 -25.26 14.04
CA GLY A 331 -5.09 -26.08 15.19
C GLY A 331 -5.77 -25.30 16.32
N HIS A 332 -6.05 -24.00 16.12
CA HIS A 332 -6.76 -23.16 17.09
C HIS A 332 -7.51 -22.01 16.40
N ALA A 333 -8.52 -21.46 17.07
CA ALA A 333 -9.23 -20.27 16.61
C ALA A 333 -8.34 -19.01 16.63
N ILE A 334 -8.67 -18.02 15.79
CA ILE A 334 -8.12 -16.66 15.85
C ILE A 334 -9.22 -15.75 16.40
N PRO A 335 -9.14 -15.27 17.66
CA PRO A 335 -10.23 -14.54 18.30
C PRO A 335 -10.74 -13.33 17.49
N GLY A 336 -9.83 -12.54 16.92
CA GLY A 336 -10.20 -11.38 16.10
C GLY A 336 -10.98 -11.75 14.84
N TYR A 337 -10.55 -12.79 14.11
CA TYR A 337 -11.25 -13.31 12.94
C TYR A 337 -12.63 -13.88 13.31
N THR A 338 -12.69 -14.65 14.40
CA THR A 338 -13.96 -15.18 14.93
C THR A 338 -14.91 -14.04 15.31
N ALA A 339 -14.42 -12.97 15.93
CA ALA A 339 -15.24 -11.81 16.27
C ALA A 339 -15.80 -11.15 15.01
N TYR A 340 -14.97 -10.88 14.00
CA TYR A 340 -15.44 -10.28 12.74
C TYR A 340 -16.52 -11.12 12.03
N LEU A 341 -16.41 -12.45 12.04
CA LEU A 341 -17.44 -13.33 11.46
C LEU A 341 -18.79 -13.28 12.20
N GLN A 342 -18.80 -12.89 13.47
CA GLN A 342 -20.03 -12.69 14.25
C GLN A 342 -20.74 -11.36 13.92
N HIS A 343 -20.07 -10.48 13.19
CA HIS A 343 -20.54 -9.15 12.80
C HIS A 343 -20.59 -9.02 11.26
N PRO A 344 -21.45 -9.78 10.56
CA PRO A 344 -21.45 -9.85 9.09
C PRO A 344 -21.99 -8.58 8.40
N THR A 345 -22.47 -7.60 9.15
CA THR A 345 -23.00 -6.31 8.67
C THR A 345 -22.19 -5.17 9.27
N TYR A 346 -22.32 -3.96 8.75
CA TYR A 346 -21.72 -2.76 9.34
C TYR A 346 -22.46 -2.31 10.62
N ASP A 347 -22.33 -3.06 11.71
CA ASP A 347 -22.92 -2.70 13.01
C ASP A 347 -21.97 -1.85 13.87
N GLU A 348 -22.28 -1.65 15.16
CA GLU A 348 -21.46 -0.84 16.06
C GLU A 348 -20.03 -1.40 16.25
N PHE A 349 -19.85 -2.72 16.17
CA PHE A 349 -18.53 -3.35 16.27
C PHE A 349 -17.68 -3.02 15.04
N MET A 350 -18.26 -3.10 13.85
CA MET A 350 -17.57 -2.71 12.61
C MET A 350 -17.33 -1.19 12.56
N ALA A 351 -18.32 -0.39 12.92
CA ALA A 351 -18.23 1.08 12.96
C ALA A 351 -17.18 1.60 13.95
N ASN A 352 -16.78 0.81 14.95
CA ASN A 352 -15.69 1.16 15.85
C ASN A 352 -14.31 1.15 15.14
N THR A 353 -14.16 0.37 14.06
CA THR A 353 -12.94 0.34 13.23
C THR A 353 -12.92 1.40 12.13
N ASP A 354 -14.03 2.11 11.93
CA ASP A 354 -14.17 3.06 10.84
C ASP A 354 -13.75 4.47 11.28
N TRP A 355 -12.50 4.82 11.04
CA TRP A 355 -11.99 6.17 11.29
C TRP A 355 -12.53 7.19 10.27
N HIS A 356 -12.91 6.77 9.06
CA HIS A 356 -13.47 7.63 8.02
C HIS A 356 -14.82 8.21 8.44
N ALA A 357 -15.67 7.41 9.07
CA ALA A 357 -16.95 7.84 9.67
C ALA A 357 -16.78 8.91 10.77
N ARG A 358 -15.55 9.22 11.19
CA ARG A 358 -15.20 10.25 12.19
C ARG A 358 -14.42 11.41 11.59
N ALA A 359 -14.57 11.65 10.28
CA ALA A 359 -13.91 12.72 9.53
C ALA A 359 -13.94 14.09 10.23
N ASP A 360 -15.05 14.43 10.90
CA ASP A 360 -15.24 15.71 11.59
C ASP A 360 -14.26 15.94 12.76
N HIS A 361 -13.59 14.89 13.26
CA HIS A 361 -12.56 15.00 14.30
C HIS A 361 -11.14 15.05 13.73
N ILE A 362 -10.99 14.79 12.43
CA ILE A 362 -9.69 14.65 11.77
C ILE A 362 -9.29 15.99 11.17
N HIS A 363 -8.35 16.66 11.82
CA HIS A 363 -7.82 17.96 11.39
C HIS A 363 -6.29 18.00 11.31
N VAL A 364 -5.63 16.89 11.66
CA VAL A 364 -4.17 16.82 11.64
C VAL A 364 -3.66 16.95 10.21
N PRO A 365 -2.60 17.73 9.96
CA PRO A 365 -1.91 17.76 8.67
C PRO A 365 -1.44 16.36 8.24
N ALA A 366 -1.73 15.98 7.00
CA ALA A 366 -1.49 14.63 6.50
C ALA A 366 -0.62 14.57 5.25
N PHE A 367 0.48 13.81 5.32
CA PHE A 367 1.20 13.31 4.16
C PHE A 367 0.67 11.91 3.82
N ILE A 368 0.07 11.75 2.65
CA ILE A 368 -0.56 10.51 2.18
C ILE A 368 0.30 9.94 1.07
N GLN A 369 0.88 8.76 1.28
CA GLN A 369 1.68 8.04 0.31
C GLN A 369 1.04 6.68 0.02
N SER A 370 0.82 6.31 -1.24
CA SER A 370 0.35 4.96 -1.60
C SER A 370 0.75 4.62 -3.05
N GLY A 371 0.34 3.46 -3.55
CA GLY A 371 0.53 3.02 -4.92
C GLY A 371 -0.78 2.57 -5.57
N TRP A 372 -0.80 2.51 -6.91
CA TRP A 372 -1.99 2.08 -7.66
C TRP A 372 -2.34 0.60 -7.50
N PHE A 373 -1.39 -0.19 -7.02
CA PHE A 373 -1.53 -1.62 -6.79
C PHE A 373 -1.29 -1.95 -5.31
N ASP A 374 -1.62 -0.99 -4.44
CA ASP A 374 -1.72 -1.19 -3.00
C ASP A 374 -3.01 -1.95 -2.68
N ASP A 375 -2.92 -3.06 -1.96
CA ASP A 375 -4.06 -3.90 -1.59
C ASP A 375 -4.92 -3.29 -0.46
N ASP A 376 -4.37 -2.32 0.28
CA ASP A 376 -5.08 -1.48 1.25
C ASP A 376 -5.56 -0.14 0.59
N ALA A 377 -5.76 -0.11 -0.73
CA ALA A 377 -6.09 1.12 -1.45
C ALA A 377 -7.39 1.78 -0.97
N MET A 378 -8.34 1.04 -0.37
CA MET A 378 -9.56 1.64 0.18
C MET A 378 -9.27 2.59 1.34
N GLY A 379 -8.34 2.26 2.25
CA GLY A 379 -7.93 3.20 3.29
C GLY A 379 -7.26 4.46 2.71
N THR A 380 -6.51 4.33 1.62
CA THR A 380 -5.98 5.51 0.91
C THR A 380 -7.10 6.36 0.32
N ILE A 381 -8.14 5.75 -0.25
CA ILE A 381 -9.33 6.45 -0.76
C ILE A 381 -10.05 7.21 0.37
N GLU A 382 -10.24 6.57 1.51
CA GLU A 382 -10.82 7.17 2.72
C GLU A 382 -9.98 8.37 3.19
N ALA A 383 -8.64 8.28 3.15
CA ALA A 383 -7.73 9.34 3.57
C ALA A 383 -7.78 10.55 2.61
N LEU A 384 -7.87 10.30 1.31
CA LEU A 384 -8.04 11.33 0.30
C LEU A 384 -9.38 12.06 0.46
N ASP A 385 -10.44 11.34 0.81
CA ASP A 385 -11.78 11.92 1.02
C ASP A 385 -11.83 12.78 2.29
N VAL A 386 -11.35 12.28 3.44
CA VAL A 386 -11.32 13.05 4.70
C VAL A 386 -10.53 14.35 4.55
N THR A 387 -9.45 14.32 3.77
CA THR A 387 -8.58 15.49 3.59
C THR A 387 -8.97 16.37 2.41
N ARG A 388 -10.03 16.06 1.65
CA ARG A 388 -10.35 16.72 0.37
C ARG A 388 -10.48 18.24 0.45
N ASN A 389 -10.96 18.74 1.60
CA ASN A 389 -11.25 20.16 1.84
C ASN A 389 -10.20 20.84 2.72
N TYR A 390 -9.06 20.18 2.99
CA TYR A 390 -7.98 20.80 3.75
C TYR A 390 -7.45 22.04 3.04
N ALA A 391 -7.04 23.02 3.83
CA ALA A 391 -6.41 24.23 3.29
C ALA A 391 -5.10 23.86 2.57
N PRO A 392 -4.68 24.65 1.55
CA PRO A 392 -3.39 24.45 0.90
C PRO A 392 -2.24 24.34 1.91
N GLY A 393 -1.32 23.40 1.67
CA GLY A 393 -0.19 23.12 2.55
C GLY A 393 -0.51 22.26 3.78
N GLN A 394 -1.77 21.94 4.08
CA GLN A 394 -2.14 21.04 5.19
C GLN A 394 -2.18 19.56 4.79
N ARG A 395 -2.09 19.25 3.50
CA ARG A 395 -1.93 17.88 3.02
C ARG A 395 -0.96 17.80 1.86
N HIS A 396 -0.34 16.64 1.70
CA HIS A 396 0.48 16.32 0.54
C HIS A 396 0.22 14.87 0.13
N ILE A 397 0.00 14.62 -1.16
CA ILE A 397 -0.42 13.33 -1.72
C ILE A 397 0.68 12.84 -2.66
N LEU A 398 1.17 11.62 -2.44
CA LEU A 398 2.19 10.98 -3.25
C LEU A 398 1.73 9.58 -3.70
N LEU A 399 1.32 9.45 -4.95
CA LEU A 399 0.75 8.20 -5.48
C LEU A 399 1.62 7.65 -6.62
N GLY A 400 2.29 6.52 -6.36
CA GLY A 400 3.23 5.93 -7.31
C GLY A 400 2.74 4.64 -7.99
N PRO A 401 3.50 4.11 -8.95
CA PRO A 401 3.23 2.82 -9.59
C PRO A 401 3.69 1.66 -8.71
N TRP A 402 3.21 1.61 -7.47
CA TRP A 402 3.76 0.73 -6.45
C TRP A 402 2.73 -0.30 -5.96
N LEU A 403 3.25 -1.43 -5.48
CA LEU A 403 2.53 -2.42 -4.70
C LEU A 403 2.41 -1.97 -3.23
N HIS A 404 1.83 -2.81 -2.37
CA HIS A 404 1.74 -2.58 -0.92
C HIS A 404 3.09 -2.38 -0.21
N GLY A 405 4.14 -3.09 -0.65
CA GLY A 405 5.51 -2.84 -0.18
C GLY A 405 6.05 -1.44 -0.53
N GLY A 406 5.30 -0.69 -1.35
CA GLY A 406 5.58 0.69 -1.74
C GLY A 406 6.71 0.80 -2.75
N ASN A 407 7.33 1.98 -2.73
CA ASN A 407 8.43 2.38 -3.59
C ASN A 407 9.70 1.53 -3.38
N ALA A 408 9.84 0.43 -4.14
CA ALA A 408 10.91 -0.55 -3.92
C ALA A 408 11.44 -1.26 -5.18
N GLN A 409 10.70 -1.34 -6.28
CA GLN A 409 11.08 -2.12 -7.47
C GLN A 409 10.63 -1.47 -8.78
N TYR A 410 11.23 -1.89 -9.90
CA TYR A 410 10.92 -1.41 -11.25
C TYR A 410 10.05 -2.37 -12.06
N ASP A 411 9.87 -3.61 -11.62
CA ASP A 411 9.17 -4.65 -12.37
C ASP A 411 8.00 -5.16 -11.54
N LEU A 412 6.78 -5.10 -12.09
CA LEU A 412 5.56 -5.64 -11.48
C LEU A 412 5.07 -6.78 -12.38
N ASP A 413 5.34 -8.02 -11.99
CA ASP A 413 5.18 -9.19 -12.85
C ASP A 413 5.88 -9.02 -14.22
N ASP A 414 5.10 -9.01 -15.30
CA ASP A 414 5.58 -8.82 -16.67
C ASP A 414 5.65 -7.34 -17.08
N LEU A 415 5.18 -6.42 -16.24
CA LEU A 415 5.20 -4.98 -16.48
C LEU A 415 6.53 -4.36 -16.03
N ALA A 416 7.34 -4.00 -17.01
CA ALA A 416 8.55 -3.21 -16.81
C ALA A 416 8.23 -1.71 -16.67
N LEU A 417 8.36 -1.17 -15.47
CA LEU A 417 8.23 0.27 -15.21
C LEU A 417 9.50 1.04 -15.64
N PRO A 418 9.36 2.34 -15.96
CA PRO A 418 10.48 3.20 -16.32
C PRO A 418 11.41 3.51 -15.14
N ALA A 419 12.59 4.05 -15.46
CA ALA A 419 13.63 4.39 -14.48
C ALA A 419 13.22 5.42 -13.41
N ASN A 420 12.20 6.22 -13.67
CA ASN A 420 11.65 7.21 -12.73
C ASN A 420 10.53 6.64 -11.83
N ALA A 421 10.20 5.35 -11.93
CA ALA A 421 9.17 4.72 -11.10
C ALA A 421 9.54 4.66 -9.62
N ILE A 422 10.84 4.56 -9.31
CA ILE A 422 11.35 4.66 -7.94
C ILE A 422 11.72 6.11 -7.63
N ARG A 423 11.22 6.62 -6.51
CA ARG A 423 11.56 7.95 -5.98
C ARG A 423 12.51 7.87 -4.81
N HIS A 424 13.72 8.37 -4.94
CA HIS A 424 14.70 8.29 -3.84
C HIS A 424 14.50 9.38 -2.77
N ASP A 425 13.73 10.43 -3.08
CA ASP A 425 13.56 11.63 -2.28
C ASP A 425 12.44 11.53 -1.23
N VAL A 426 11.71 10.42 -1.15
CA VAL A 426 10.55 10.29 -0.25
C VAL A 426 10.90 10.51 1.23
N ASP A 427 12.01 9.96 1.75
CA ASP A 427 12.43 10.21 3.14
C ASP A 427 12.84 11.69 3.37
N LEU A 428 13.25 12.42 2.33
CA LEU A 428 13.52 13.86 2.41
C LEU A 428 12.19 14.61 2.63
N LEU A 429 11.18 14.31 1.83
CA LEU A 429 9.84 14.89 1.93
C LEU A 429 9.22 14.63 3.31
N HIS A 430 9.27 13.38 3.80
CA HIS A 430 8.80 13.02 5.15
C HIS A 430 9.53 13.80 6.24
N THR A 431 10.85 14.00 6.10
CA THR A 431 11.64 14.76 7.08
C THR A 431 11.27 16.25 7.04
N GLN A 432 11.06 16.82 5.85
CA GLN A 432 10.63 18.20 5.70
C GLN A 432 9.24 18.41 6.29
N TRP A 433 8.31 17.47 6.07
CA TRP A 433 6.97 17.48 6.65
C TRP A 433 7.01 17.58 8.17
N PHE A 434 7.75 16.70 8.83
CA PHE A 434 7.87 16.74 10.29
C PHE A 434 8.59 17.99 10.81
N ASP A 435 9.67 18.42 10.15
CA ASP A 435 10.37 19.65 10.56
C ASP A 435 9.46 20.89 10.43
N HIS A 436 8.58 20.94 9.42
CA HIS A 436 7.61 22.02 9.28
C HIS A 436 6.58 22.01 10.41
N PHE A 437 5.82 20.92 10.57
CA PHE A 437 4.69 20.90 11.52
C PHE A 437 5.10 20.74 12.99
N LEU A 438 6.15 19.98 13.26
CA LEU A 438 6.57 19.70 14.64
C LEU A 438 7.57 20.72 15.18
N ARG A 439 8.27 21.45 14.31
CA ARG A 439 9.33 22.41 14.70
C ARG A 439 9.18 23.82 14.11
N GLY A 440 8.22 24.05 13.22
CA GLY A 440 8.01 25.35 12.59
C GLY A 440 9.13 25.76 11.63
N VAL A 441 9.86 24.79 11.05
CA VAL A 441 10.91 25.08 10.08
C VAL A 441 10.28 25.48 8.76
N ASP A 442 10.60 26.68 8.27
CA ASP A 442 10.24 27.10 6.92
C ASP A 442 11.18 26.45 5.90
N ASN A 443 10.74 25.33 5.32
CA ASN A 443 11.48 24.55 4.32
C ASN A 443 10.72 24.41 2.99
N GLY A 444 9.56 25.04 2.87
CA GLY A 444 8.75 25.07 1.65
C GLY A 444 7.91 23.83 1.35
N ILE A 445 7.86 22.82 2.23
CA ILE A 445 7.03 21.62 2.01
C ILE A 445 5.53 21.96 1.91
N ASP A 446 5.08 22.98 2.65
CA ASP A 446 3.71 23.51 2.67
C ASP A 446 3.35 24.31 1.41
N ARG A 447 4.32 24.57 0.53
CA ARG A 447 4.17 25.31 -0.72
C ARG A 447 4.39 24.44 -1.96
N GLN A 448 4.65 23.15 -1.78
CA GLN A 448 4.70 22.19 -2.88
C GLN A 448 3.28 21.92 -3.43
N PRO A 449 3.17 21.39 -4.65
CA PRO A 449 1.88 20.89 -5.15
C PRO A 449 1.22 19.94 -4.14
N THR A 450 -0.11 19.99 -4.07
CA THR A 450 -0.87 19.18 -3.12
C THR A 450 -0.79 17.70 -3.47
N ALA A 451 -0.72 17.36 -4.76
CA ALA A 451 -0.60 15.99 -5.22
C ALA A 451 0.55 15.84 -6.23
N GLU A 452 1.33 14.78 -6.06
CA GLU A 452 2.30 14.24 -7.01
C GLU A 452 1.90 12.79 -7.30
N TYR A 453 1.62 12.46 -8.56
CA TYR A 453 1.08 11.15 -8.91
C TYR A 453 1.67 10.63 -10.22
N PHE A 454 1.85 9.32 -10.34
CA PHE A 454 2.39 8.69 -11.53
C PHE A 454 1.27 8.19 -12.44
N THR A 455 1.25 8.57 -13.71
CA THR A 455 0.29 8.01 -14.67
C THR A 455 0.90 6.79 -15.36
N MET A 456 0.32 5.63 -15.07
CA MET A 456 0.67 4.33 -15.67
C MET A 456 0.48 4.35 -17.19
N ASN A 457 1.33 3.60 -17.90
CA ASN A 457 1.38 3.49 -19.37
C ASN A 457 1.81 4.79 -20.10
N ALA A 458 1.49 5.97 -19.57
CA ALA A 458 2.14 7.24 -19.94
C ALA A 458 3.58 7.33 -19.37
N ASN A 459 3.83 6.62 -18.27
CA ASN A 459 5.13 6.47 -17.62
C ASN A 459 5.72 7.81 -17.10
N GLN A 460 4.85 8.67 -16.57
CA GLN A 460 5.19 10.04 -16.18
C GLN A 460 4.64 10.41 -14.80
N TRP A 461 5.43 11.20 -14.07
CA TRP A 461 4.96 11.88 -12.85
C TRP A 461 4.29 13.20 -13.22
N HIS A 462 3.17 13.48 -12.58
CA HIS A 462 2.38 14.68 -12.70
C HIS A 462 2.21 15.36 -11.34
N THR A 463 1.87 16.64 -11.37
CA THR A 463 1.52 17.39 -10.17
C THR A 463 0.14 18.04 -10.33
N ALA A 464 -0.60 18.19 -9.23
CA ALA A 464 -1.92 18.82 -9.21
C ALA A 464 -2.24 19.45 -7.84
N ASP A 465 -3.22 20.36 -7.82
CA ASP A 465 -3.73 20.99 -6.59
C ASP A 465 -4.70 20.08 -5.81
N THR A 466 -5.15 18.99 -6.43
CA THR A 466 -5.97 17.96 -5.79
C THR A 466 -5.82 16.65 -6.57
N PHE A 467 -6.09 15.53 -5.91
CA PHE A 467 -6.29 14.25 -6.58
C PHE A 467 -7.71 13.71 -6.31
N PRO A 468 -8.41 13.17 -7.32
CA PRO A 468 -8.04 13.21 -8.74
C PRO A 468 -8.05 14.64 -9.30
N PRO A 469 -7.19 14.97 -10.28
CA PRO A 469 -7.23 16.26 -10.97
C PRO A 469 -8.58 16.44 -11.68
N SER A 470 -9.01 17.69 -11.85
CA SER A 470 -10.26 18.00 -12.56
C SER A 470 -10.16 17.57 -14.03
N ALA A 471 -11.13 16.78 -14.49
CA ALA A 471 -11.29 16.38 -15.88
C ALA A 471 -12.77 16.23 -16.23
N PRO A 472 -13.16 16.34 -17.51
CA PRO A 472 -14.54 16.11 -17.94
C PRO A 472 -15.06 14.73 -17.52
N ALA A 473 -16.28 14.72 -16.97
CA ALA A 473 -17.00 13.48 -16.72
C ALA A 473 -17.39 12.84 -18.05
N THR A 474 -17.07 11.56 -18.20
CA THR A 474 -17.36 10.73 -19.36
C THR A 474 -18.32 9.62 -18.95
N GLN A 475 -19.29 9.34 -19.81
CA GLN A 475 -20.29 8.29 -19.62
C GLN A 475 -20.34 7.42 -20.87
N TRP A 476 -20.10 6.12 -20.68
CA TRP A 476 -20.16 5.11 -21.73
C TRP A 476 -21.28 4.11 -21.39
N PRO A 477 -22.46 4.24 -22.01
CA PRO A 477 -23.54 3.29 -21.82
C PRO A 477 -23.14 1.91 -22.33
N LEU A 478 -23.40 0.87 -21.55
CA LEU A 478 -23.16 -0.51 -21.92
C LEU A 478 -24.19 -0.96 -22.97
N ASP A 479 -23.75 -1.73 -23.95
CA ASP A 479 -24.62 -2.29 -24.99
C ASP A 479 -24.41 -3.81 -25.09
N ALA A 480 -25.35 -4.57 -24.53
CA ALA A 480 -25.28 -6.03 -24.54
C ALA A 480 -25.48 -6.63 -25.94
N THR A 481 -26.02 -5.87 -26.91
CA THR A 481 -26.18 -6.37 -28.29
C THR A 481 -24.84 -6.43 -29.05
N THR A 482 -23.89 -5.59 -28.68
CA THR A 482 -22.59 -5.46 -29.33
C THR A 482 -21.42 -5.88 -28.44
N ALA A 483 -21.68 -6.23 -27.18
CA ALA A 483 -20.67 -6.48 -26.15
C ALA A 483 -19.66 -5.31 -26.03
N GLY A 484 -20.18 -4.08 -26.10
CA GLY A 484 -19.38 -2.86 -26.14
C GLY A 484 -20.09 -1.68 -25.49
N PHE A 485 -19.73 -0.48 -25.94
CA PHE A 485 -20.30 0.77 -25.46
C PHE A 485 -21.01 1.50 -26.59
N GLY A 486 -22.22 1.99 -26.36
CA GLY A 486 -23.07 2.59 -27.40
C GLY A 486 -23.87 3.78 -26.89
N ALA A 487 -23.94 4.87 -27.69
CA ALA A 487 -24.70 6.06 -27.31
C ALA A 487 -26.21 5.82 -27.20
N GLN A 488 -26.73 4.79 -27.88
CA GLN A 488 -28.11 4.34 -27.84
C GLN A 488 -28.09 2.80 -27.74
N PRO A 489 -27.88 2.25 -26.53
CA PRO A 489 -27.77 0.81 -26.37
C PRO A 489 -29.11 0.13 -26.70
N GLY A 490 -29.04 -1.05 -27.30
CA GLY A 490 -30.24 -1.84 -27.57
C GLY A 490 -30.87 -2.35 -26.27
N SER A 491 -32.20 -2.45 -26.23
CA SER A 491 -32.90 -3.14 -25.13
C SER A 491 -32.58 -4.63 -25.17
N ALA A 492 -31.59 -5.03 -24.37
CA ALA A 492 -31.04 -6.38 -24.38
C ALA A 492 -30.47 -6.75 -23.00
N HIS A 493 -30.07 -8.01 -22.86
CA HIS A 493 -29.33 -8.48 -21.70
C HIS A 493 -28.25 -9.46 -22.13
N VAL A 494 -27.29 -9.67 -21.24
CA VAL A 494 -26.29 -10.73 -21.33
C VAL A 494 -26.39 -11.60 -20.09
N ASP A 495 -26.41 -12.91 -20.31
CA ASP A 495 -26.59 -13.94 -19.29
C ASP A 495 -25.26 -14.64 -19.02
N TYR A 496 -25.01 -15.02 -17.77
CA TYR A 496 -23.94 -15.91 -17.38
C TYR A 496 -24.29 -16.70 -16.11
N ASP A 497 -23.65 -17.85 -15.93
CA ASP A 497 -23.85 -18.70 -14.75
C ASP A 497 -22.67 -18.57 -13.80
N TYR A 498 -22.95 -18.26 -12.54
CA TYR A 498 -21.96 -18.24 -11.47
C TYR A 498 -22.08 -19.52 -10.62
N ASP A 499 -21.07 -20.38 -10.68
CA ASP A 499 -20.91 -21.54 -9.79
C ASP A 499 -19.87 -21.23 -8.70
N PRO A 500 -20.25 -21.19 -7.41
CA PRO A 500 -19.31 -20.97 -6.31
C PRO A 500 -18.21 -22.04 -6.18
N ASN A 501 -18.35 -23.20 -6.85
CA ASN A 501 -17.33 -24.26 -6.87
C ASN A 501 -16.31 -24.12 -8.02
N ASP A 502 -16.60 -23.28 -9.02
CA ASP A 502 -15.69 -22.87 -10.09
C ASP A 502 -15.74 -21.34 -10.25
N PRO A 503 -15.30 -20.57 -9.24
CA PRO A 503 -15.36 -19.10 -9.29
C PRO A 503 -14.26 -18.50 -10.18
N ALA A 504 -14.58 -17.43 -10.92
CA ALA A 504 -13.57 -16.58 -11.54
C ALA A 504 -12.52 -16.10 -10.51
N PRO A 505 -11.21 -16.16 -10.83
CA PRO A 505 -10.16 -15.76 -9.89
C PRO A 505 -9.77 -14.28 -9.99
N GLN A 506 -9.23 -13.79 -8.88
CA GLN A 506 -8.22 -12.73 -8.86
C GLN A 506 -6.84 -13.41 -8.90
N LEU A 507 -5.96 -12.95 -9.80
CA LEU A 507 -4.67 -13.58 -10.07
C LEU A 507 -3.61 -13.15 -9.04
N VAL A 508 -3.78 -13.59 -7.81
CA VAL A 508 -2.95 -13.19 -6.66
C VAL A 508 -2.47 -14.40 -5.88
N ASP A 509 -1.31 -14.28 -5.25
CA ASP A 509 -0.81 -15.25 -4.28
C ASP A 509 -1.15 -14.80 -2.86
N VAL A 510 -1.96 -15.60 -2.17
CA VAL A 510 -2.34 -15.34 -0.77
C VAL A 510 -1.10 -15.27 0.14
N SER A 511 -0.06 -16.07 -0.12
CA SER A 511 1.20 -16.02 0.63
C SER A 511 1.98 -14.72 0.42
N GLY A 512 1.78 -14.07 -0.73
CA GLY A 512 2.42 -12.80 -1.04
C GLY A 512 1.93 -11.67 -0.15
N ASN A 513 0.70 -11.79 0.37
CA ASN A 513 0.00 -10.73 1.11
C ASN A 513 0.07 -9.37 0.41
N GLU A 514 -0.10 -9.43 -0.91
CA GLU A 514 -0.28 -8.34 -1.84
C GLU A 514 -1.23 -8.87 -2.90
N PHE A 515 -2.32 -8.15 -3.17
CA PHE A 515 -3.44 -8.71 -3.94
C PHE A 515 -3.91 -7.81 -5.09
N GLU A 516 -3.12 -6.80 -5.42
CA GLU A 516 -3.35 -5.92 -6.55
C GLU A 516 -2.13 -5.96 -7.45
N PHE A 517 -2.31 -6.34 -8.72
CA PHE A 517 -1.23 -6.44 -9.69
C PHE A 517 -1.71 -6.06 -11.10
N PRO A 518 -0.83 -5.51 -11.95
CA PRO A 518 -1.08 -5.29 -13.38
C PRO A 518 -0.95 -6.57 -14.20
N THR A 519 -1.54 -7.67 -13.73
CA THR A 519 -1.45 -8.99 -14.37
C THR A 519 -2.25 -9.02 -15.68
N ASP A 520 -1.84 -9.87 -16.61
CA ASP A 520 -2.56 -10.13 -17.86
C ASP A 520 -3.73 -11.11 -17.65
N TYR A 521 -4.93 -10.65 -17.95
CA TYR A 521 -6.19 -11.38 -17.83
C TYR A 521 -6.70 -11.97 -19.15
N ALA A 522 -5.98 -11.81 -20.26
CA ALA A 522 -6.45 -12.21 -21.59
C ALA A 522 -6.95 -13.68 -21.65
N HIS A 523 -6.30 -14.59 -20.91
CA HIS A 523 -6.75 -15.98 -20.81
C HIS A 523 -8.07 -16.15 -20.04
N TRP A 524 -8.25 -15.41 -18.96
CA TRP A 524 -9.34 -15.57 -17.99
C TRP A 524 -10.63 -14.88 -18.42
N GLU A 525 -10.53 -13.86 -19.27
CA GLU A 525 -11.67 -13.16 -19.89
C GLU A 525 -12.51 -14.08 -20.80
N HIS A 526 -12.01 -15.26 -21.17
CA HIS A 526 -12.75 -16.25 -21.97
C HIS A 526 -13.63 -17.19 -21.16
N ARG A 527 -13.61 -17.10 -19.82
CA ARG A 527 -14.49 -17.91 -18.98
C ARG A 527 -15.95 -17.57 -19.25
N SER A 528 -16.83 -18.57 -19.14
CA SER A 528 -18.27 -18.39 -19.37
C SER A 528 -18.98 -17.57 -18.30
N ASP A 529 -18.34 -17.36 -17.13
CA ASP A 529 -18.84 -16.57 -16.02
C ASP A 529 -18.23 -15.15 -15.95
N VAL A 530 -17.56 -14.72 -17.02
CA VAL A 530 -17.02 -13.36 -17.18
C VAL A 530 -17.65 -12.71 -18.41
N VAL A 531 -18.30 -11.57 -18.21
CA VAL A 531 -18.92 -10.80 -19.29
C VAL A 531 -18.09 -9.54 -19.53
N SER A 532 -17.59 -9.38 -20.75
CA SER A 532 -16.76 -8.22 -21.13
C SER A 532 -17.52 -7.24 -22.02
N PHE A 533 -17.45 -5.95 -21.69
CA PHE A 533 -17.82 -4.84 -22.57
C PHE A 533 -16.56 -4.12 -23.02
N THR A 534 -16.27 -4.12 -24.32
CA THR A 534 -15.00 -3.61 -24.86
C THR A 534 -15.22 -2.44 -25.80
N SER A 535 -14.45 -1.36 -25.63
CA SER A 535 -14.50 -0.23 -26.56
C SER A 535 -13.97 -0.62 -27.95
N PRO A 536 -14.34 0.12 -29.00
CA PRO A 536 -13.53 0.17 -30.22
C PRO A 536 -12.07 0.52 -29.89
N PRO A 537 -11.09 0.22 -30.77
CA PRO A 537 -9.74 0.73 -30.60
C PRO A 537 -9.80 2.25 -30.48
N LEU A 538 -9.14 2.78 -29.47
CA LEU A 538 -9.12 4.21 -29.21
C LEU A 538 -8.36 4.91 -30.33
N THR A 539 -8.94 5.99 -30.87
CA THR A 539 -8.26 6.80 -31.89
C THR A 539 -7.27 7.79 -31.27
N ASN A 540 -7.53 8.22 -30.04
CA ASN A 540 -6.70 9.13 -29.25
C ASN A 540 -6.46 8.50 -27.88
N ALA A 541 -5.36 8.90 -27.22
CA ALA A 541 -5.12 8.47 -25.85
C ALA A 541 -6.20 9.04 -24.92
N ILE A 542 -6.65 8.25 -23.94
CA ILE A 542 -7.48 8.74 -22.84
C ILE A 542 -6.77 8.46 -21.53
N THR A 543 -6.73 9.46 -20.65
CA THR A 543 -6.13 9.33 -19.32
C THR A 543 -7.24 9.36 -18.29
N ILE A 544 -7.40 8.27 -17.55
CA ILE A 544 -8.35 8.16 -16.45
C ILE A 544 -7.60 8.41 -15.15
N ASN A 545 -8.09 9.39 -14.37
CA ASN A 545 -7.59 9.66 -13.03
C ASN A 545 -8.73 9.51 -12.02
N GLY A 546 -8.53 8.71 -10.99
CA GLY A 546 -9.52 8.38 -9.98
C GLY A 546 -10.19 7.04 -10.24
N ARG A 547 -11.49 6.95 -9.92
CA ARG A 547 -12.26 5.70 -9.95
C ARG A 547 -13.09 5.60 -11.22
N LEU A 548 -13.31 4.38 -11.70
CA LEU A 548 -14.39 4.09 -12.64
C LEU A 548 -15.61 3.64 -11.83
N THR A 549 -16.81 4.08 -12.22
CA THR A 549 -18.07 3.75 -11.56
C THR A 549 -19.03 3.13 -12.55
N LEU A 550 -19.43 1.89 -12.32
CA LEU A 550 -20.48 1.22 -13.06
C LEU A 550 -21.81 1.42 -12.33
N HIS A 551 -22.73 2.12 -12.98
CA HIS A 551 -24.15 2.10 -12.64
C HIS A 551 -24.82 1.05 -13.54
N PHE A 552 -25.52 0.07 -12.98
CA PHE A 552 -26.07 -1.01 -13.79
C PHE A 552 -27.32 -1.66 -13.22
N PHE A 553 -28.06 -2.31 -14.11
CA PHE A 553 -29.26 -3.08 -13.80
C PHE A 553 -28.98 -4.55 -13.99
N ALA A 554 -29.25 -5.34 -12.95
CA ALA A 554 -29.00 -6.77 -12.98
C ALA A 554 -30.02 -7.58 -12.18
N SER A 555 -30.17 -8.85 -12.54
CA SER A 555 -30.97 -9.82 -11.80
C SER A 555 -30.15 -11.07 -11.51
N SER A 556 -30.48 -11.74 -10.42
CA SER A 556 -29.95 -13.05 -10.07
C SER A 556 -31.09 -14.04 -9.85
N SER A 557 -30.90 -15.31 -10.20
CA SER A 557 -31.80 -16.39 -9.75
C SER A 557 -31.63 -16.74 -8.27
N ALA A 558 -30.60 -16.21 -7.61
CA ALA A 558 -30.31 -16.45 -6.21
C ALA A 558 -30.88 -15.35 -5.29
N VAL A 559 -30.81 -15.61 -3.99
CA VAL A 559 -31.25 -14.69 -2.92
C VAL A 559 -30.12 -13.76 -2.45
N ASP A 560 -28.88 -14.08 -2.78
CA ASP A 560 -27.68 -13.28 -2.55
C ASP A 560 -26.66 -13.62 -3.65
N THR A 561 -25.74 -12.72 -3.94
CA THR A 561 -24.60 -12.94 -4.83
C THR A 561 -23.59 -11.78 -4.68
N ASP A 562 -22.43 -11.89 -5.29
CA ASP A 562 -21.49 -10.77 -5.39
C ASP A 562 -21.44 -10.26 -6.83
N TRP A 563 -21.04 -8.99 -6.99
CA TRP A 563 -20.69 -8.39 -8.26
C TRP A 563 -19.25 -7.91 -8.17
N ALA A 564 -18.42 -8.34 -9.11
CA ALA A 564 -17.05 -7.87 -9.27
C ALA A 564 -16.89 -7.27 -10.67
N ILE A 565 -16.21 -6.13 -10.75
CA ILE A 565 -15.88 -5.47 -12.01
C ILE A 565 -14.38 -5.30 -12.13
N ARG A 566 -13.85 -5.43 -13.33
CA ARG A 566 -12.43 -5.19 -13.64
C ARG A 566 -12.30 -4.32 -14.87
N ALA A 567 -11.50 -3.27 -14.77
CA ALA A 567 -11.09 -2.47 -15.92
C ALA A 567 -9.73 -2.97 -16.41
N THR A 568 -9.65 -3.39 -17.67
CA THR A 568 -8.41 -3.82 -18.31
C THR A 568 -8.03 -2.95 -19.50
N ASP A 569 -6.73 -2.73 -19.69
CA ASP A 569 -6.15 -2.15 -20.91
C ASP A 569 -5.81 -3.28 -21.89
N VAL A 570 -6.58 -3.37 -22.98
CA VAL A 570 -6.38 -4.38 -24.02
C VAL A 570 -5.50 -3.80 -25.12
N SER A 571 -4.28 -4.28 -25.22
CA SER A 571 -3.30 -3.83 -26.21
C SER A 571 -3.54 -4.49 -27.59
N PRO A 572 -3.02 -3.90 -28.68
CA PRO A 572 -3.18 -4.43 -30.04
C PRO A 572 -2.64 -5.85 -30.26
N ASP A 573 -1.70 -6.30 -29.44
CA ASP A 573 -1.13 -7.65 -29.44
C ASP A 573 -1.94 -8.66 -28.61
N GLY A 574 -3.01 -8.22 -27.94
CA GLY A 574 -4.00 -9.07 -27.28
C GLY A 574 -3.79 -9.31 -25.79
N HIS A 575 -2.78 -8.69 -25.16
CA HIS A 575 -2.69 -8.66 -23.70
C HIS A 575 -3.83 -7.82 -23.11
N ALA A 576 -4.36 -8.22 -21.96
CA ALA A 576 -5.41 -7.52 -21.24
C ALA A 576 -4.96 -7.23 -19.81
N ARG A 577 -4.29 -6.10 -19.63
CA ARG A 577 -3.62 -5.77 -18.36
C ARG A 577 -4.62 -5.20 -17.37
N ASN A 578 -4.66 -5.74 -16.15
CA ASN A 578 -5.46 -5.17 -15.07
C ASN A 578 -5.04 -3.73 -14.76
N VAL A 579 -6.03 -2.84 -14.67
CA VAL A 579 -5.83 -1.44 -14.32
C VAL A 579 -6.38 -1.16 -12.92
N THR A 580 -7.59 -1.64 -12.64
CA THR A 580 -8.27 -1.49 -11.34
C THR A 580 -9.53 -2.35 -11.32
N ASP A 581 -9.98 -2.76 -10.14
CA ASP A 581 -11.20 -3.53 -9.95
C ASP A 581 -12.03 -3.02 -8.77
N GLY A 582 -13.24 -3.57 -8.61
CA GLY A 582 -14.15 -3.25 -7.53
C GLY A 582 -15.12 -4.39 -7.26
N ILE A 583 -15.52 -4.53 -6.00
CA ILE A 583 -16.37 -5.62 -5.52
C ILE A 583 -17.54 -5.05 -4.70
N MET A 584 -18.70 -5.70 -4.81
CA MET A 584 -19.85 -5.46 -3.95
C MET A 584 -20.62 -6.75 -3.71
N ASN A 585 -20.98 -7.02 -2.45
CA ASN A 585 -22.01 -8.00 -2.14
C ASN A 585 -23.42 -7.40 -2.35
N ALA A 586 -24.27 -8.09 -3.12
CA ALA A 586 -25.54 -7.55 -3.61
C ALA A 586 -26.55 -7.19 -2.49
N LYS A 587 -26.49 -7.85 -1.33
CA LYS A 587 -27.38 -7.52 -0.20
C LYS A 587 -27.05 -6.19 0.47
N PHE A 588 -25.86 -5.63 0.20
CA PHE A 588 -25.42 -4.34 0.73
C PHE A 588 -25.51 -3.20 -0.29
N ARG A 589 -26.18 -3.41 -1.43
CA ARG A 589 -26.30 -2.43 -2.53
C ARG A 589 -26.89 -1.07 -2.13
N HIS A 590 -27.68 -1.01 -1.06
CA HIS A 590 -28.28 0.22 -0.55
C HIS A 590 -27.65 0.71 0.76
N ASP A 591 -27.49 -0.18 1.74
CA ASP A 591 -26.96 0.15 3.06
C ASP A 591 -26.18 -1.03 3.64
N PRO A 592 -24.88 -0.89 3.94
CA PRO A 592 -24.08 -1.95 4.55
C PRO A 592 -24.52 -2.32 5.97
N ARG A 593 -25.34 -1.48 6.64
CA ARG A 593 -25.92 -1.78 7.96
C ARG A 593 -27.07 -2.78 7.89
N HIS A 594 -27.75 -2.86 6.75
CA HIS A 594 -28.98 -3.63 6.60
C HIS A 594 -28.88 -4.57 5.39
N ALA A 595 -28.63 -5.85 5.66
CA ALA A 595 -28.60 -6.86 4.62
C ALA A 595 -29.99 -7.03 3.96
N GLU A 596 -30.12 -6.60 2.71
CA GLU A 596 -31.34 -6.70 1.92
C GLU A 596 -31.21 -7.78 0.85
N TYR A 597 -31.64 -9.00 1.17
CA TYR A 597 -31.58 -10.13 0.24
C TYR A 597 -32.40 -9.90 -1.05
N LEU A 598 -31.91 -10.44 -2.16
CA LEU A 598 -32.55 -10.36 -3.46
C LEU A 598 -33.84 -11.18 -3.50
N THR A 599 -34.78 -10.71 -4.31
CA THR A 599 -35.89 -11.53 -4.81
C THR A 599 -35.43 -12.19 -6.11
N PRO A 600 -35.35 -13.53 -6.19
CA PRO A 600 -34.94 -14.24 -7.40
C PRO A 600 -35.67 -13.76 -8.66
N GLY A 601 -34.90 -13.41 -9.69
CA GLY A 601 -35.39 -12.92 -10.98
C GLY A 601 -35.83 -11.45 -11.01
N ALA A 602 -35.85 -10.75 -9.87
CA ALA A 602 -36.13 -9.32 -9.84
C ALA A 602 -34.93 -8.53 -10.37
N ILE A 603 -35.20 -7.52 -11.21
CA ILE A 603 -34.19 -6.57 -11.68
C ILE A 603 -33.94 -5.56 -10.57
N ASN A 604 -32.67 -5.40 -10.21
CA ASN A 604 -32.20 -4.46 -9.19
C ASN A 604 -31.19 -3.50 -9.82
N GLU A 605 -31.08 -2.33 -9.22
CA GLU A 605 -30.10 -1.30 -9.58
C GLU A 605 -28.90 -1.38 -8.64
N TYR A 606 -27.71 -1.17 -9.20
CA TYR A 606 -26.43 -1.24 -8.49
C TYR A 606 -25.53 -0.08 -8.92
N THR A 607 -24.72 0.40 -7.98
CA THR A 607 -23.62 1.35 -8.26
C THR A 607 -22.35 0.81 -7.63
N LEU A 608 -21.39 0.42 -8.45
CA LEU A 608 -20.13 -0.16 -8.01
C LEU A 608 -18.97 0.65 -8.58
N ALA A 609 -18.04 1.07 -7.72
CA ALA A 609 -16.86 1.81 -8.12
C ALA A 609 -15.59 1.00 -7.86
N THR A 610 -14.64 1.10 -8.79
CA THR A 610 -13.32 0.47 -8.68
C THR A 610 -12.46 1.13 -7.60
N LEU A 611 -11.27 0.60 -7.33
CA LEU A 611 -10.21 1.34 -6.65
C LEU A 611 -9.77 2.57 -7.48
N GLN A 612 -8.91 3.42 -6.90
CA GLN A 612 -8.38 4.58 -7.61
C GLN A 612 -7.16 4.22 -8.46
N THR A 613 -7.06 4.84 -9.64
CA THR A 613 -5.91 4.68 -10.53
C THR A 613 -5.53 6.01 -11.20
N SER A 614 -4.35 6.03 -11.83
CA SER A 614 -3.98 6.99 -12.86
C SER A 614 -3.37 6.21 -14.02
N TYR A 615 -4.13 6.08 -15.11
CA TYR A 615 -3.77 5.21 -16.22
C TYR A 615 -4.09 5.86 -17.56
N GLN A 616 -3.17 5.76 -18.52
CA GLN A 616 -3.38 6.20 -19.89
C GLN A 616 -3.61 5.02 -20.82
N PHE A 617 -4.77 4.96 -21.45
CA PHE A 617 -5.04 4.02 -22.53
C PHE A 617 -4.55 4.65 -23.83
N LEU A 618 -3.64 3.97 -24.54
CA LEU A 618 -2.97 4.51 -25.74
C LEU A 618 -3.83 4.37 -27.01
N PRO A 619 -3.54 5.10 -28.09
CA PRO A 619 -4.18 4.86 -29.38
C PRO A 619 -3.99 3.40 -29.84
N GLY A 620 -5.05 2.81 -30.38
CA GLY A 620 -5.10 1.40 -30.78
C GLY A 620 -5.43 0.43 -29.65
N HIS A 621 -5.23 0.82 -28.38
CA HIS A 621 -5.68 0.04 -27.24
C HIS A 621 -7.19 0.14 -27.06
N ARG A 622 -7.75 -0.67 -26.16
CA ARG A 622 -9.17 -0.65 -25.79
C ARG A 622 -9.31 -0.66 -24.29
N LEU A 623 -10.28 0.09 -23.79
CA LEU A 623 -10.76 -0.09 -22.43
C LEU A 623 -11.79 -1.23 -22.45
N ARG A 624 -11.56 -2.24 -21.62
CA ARG A 624 -12.51 -3.31 -21.37
C ARG A 624 -12.99 -3.26 -19.93
N LEU A 625 -14.29 -3.47 -19.76
CA LEU A 625 -14.93 -3.66 -18.48
C LEU A 625 -15.43 -5.10 -18.41
N ASP A 626 -14.84 -5.89 -17.52
CA ASP A 626 -15.36 -7.20 -17.16
C ASP A 626 -16.34 -7.07 -16.00
N VAL A 627 -17.40 -7.88 -16.05
CA VAL A 627 -18.37 -8.07 -14.98
C VAL A 627 -18.48 -9.57 -14.69
N THR A 628 -18.31 -9.94 -13.43
CA THR A 628 -18.46 -11.32 -12.93
C THR A 628 -19.06 -11.31 -11.52
N SER A 629 -19.23 -12.49 -10.91
CA SER A 629 -19.77 -12.65 -9.55
C SER A 629 -18.77 -13.24 -8.56
N ALA A 630 -17.48 -13.26 -8.90
CA ALA A 630 -16.43 -13.74 -8.02
C ALA A 630 -15.07 -13.07 -8.30
N ALA A 631 -14.26 -13.02 -7.26
CA ALA A 631 -12.83 -12.72 -7.34
C ALA A 631 -12.11 -13.68 -6.38
N SER A 632 -12.13 -14.98 -6.69
CA SER A 632 -11.52 -15.99 -5.80
C SER A 632 -10.03 -15.72 -5.59
N ASN A 633 -9.52 -16.05 -4.41
CA ASN A 633 -8.22 -15.61 -3.86
C ASN A 633 -8.19 -14.18 -3.30
N LEU A 634 -9.13 -13.30 -3.70
CA LEU A 634 -9.34 -12.01 -3.05
C LEU A 634 -10.49 -12.09 -2.02
N ILE A 635 -11.68 -12.50 -2.45
CA ILE A 635 -12.87 -12.68 -1.60
C ILE A 635 -13.37 -14.13 -1.60
N PHE A 636 -13.99 -14.55 -0.50
CA PHE A 636 -14.64 -15.86 -0.46
C PHE A 636 -15.80 -15.93 -1.45
N PRO A 637 -15.86 -16.98 -2.32
CA PRO A 637 -16.99 -17.16 -3.24
C PRO A 637 -18.32 -17.17 -2.50
N ASN A 638 -19.22 -16.26 -2.88
CA ASN A 638 -20.57 -16.19 -2.34
C ASN A 638 -21.33 -17.49 -2.67
N PRO A 639 -21.89 -18.21 -1.68
CA PRO A 639 -22.57 -19.47 -1.95
C PRO A 639 -23.95 -19.29 -2.58
N ASN A 640 -24.40 -18.05 -2.80
CA ASN A 640 -25.70 -17.68 -3.36
C ASN A 640 -26.90 -18.09 -2.48
N THR A 641 -26.68 -18.29 -1.17
CA THR A 641 -27.70 -18.71 -0.19
C THR A 641 -27.80 -17.76 0.99
N ARG A 642 -28.92 -17.79 1.72
CA ARG A 642 -29.10 -17.01 2.96
C ARG A 642 -28.13 -17.42 4.07
N ALA A 643 -27.70 -18.69 4.11
CA ALA A 643 -26.74 -19.16 5.09
C ALA A 643 -25.36 -18.50 4.91
N GLY A 644 -25.06 -18.00 3.70
CA GLY A 644 -23.80 -17.34 3.39
C GLY A 644 -22.61 -18.24 3.72
N LEU A 645 -21.49 -17.63 4.10
CA LEU A 645 -20.22 -18.31 4.35
C LEU A 645 -20.20 -19.16 5.64
N ASN A 646 -21.30 -19.13 6.42
CA ASN A 646 -21.54 -20.02 7.56
C ASN A 646 -22.20 -21.35 7.13
N GLY A 647 -22.67 -21.45 5.89
CA GLY A 647 -23.23 -22.68 5.33
C GLY A 647 -22.18 -23.59 4.68
N THR A 648 -22.61 -24.80 4.34
CA THR A 648 -21.81 -25.79 3.59
C THR A 648 -22.37 -26.10 2.21
N THR A 649 -23.47 -25.45 1.83
CA THR A 649 -24.13 -25.63 0.53
C THR A 649 -24.07 -24.35 -0.28
N SER A 650 -23.92 -24.51 -1.59
CA SER A 650 -23.98 -23.45 -2.58
C SER A 650 -25.01 -23.76 -3.66
N VAL A 651 -25.45 -22.73 -4.38
CA VAL A 651 -26.31 -22.87 -5.56
C VAL A 651 -25.69 -22.13 -6.74
N VAL A 652 -25.85 -22.65 -7.94
CA VAL A 652 -25.50 -21.92 -9.16
C VAL A 652 -26.49 -20.77 -9.32
N ALA A 653 -25.98 -19.56 -9.53
CA ALA A 653 -26.78 -18.36 -9.78
C ALA A 653 -26.76 -18.01 -11.28
N HIS A 654 -27.94 -17.87 -11.87
CA HIS A 654 -28.11 -17.36 -13.22
C HIS A 654 -28.17 -15.83 -13.15
N GLN A 655 -27.15 -15.18 -13.67
CA GLN A 655 -26.97 -13.74 -13.63
C GLN A 655 -27.38 -13.12 -14.96
N ARG A 656 -27.96 -11.92 -14.90
CA ARG A 656 -28.28 -11.12 -16.09
C ARG A 656 -27.89 -9.68 -15.89
N ILE A 657 -27.21 -9.09 -16.88
CA ILE A 657 -26.95 -7.64 -16.95
C ILE A 657 -27.83 -7.05 -18.06
N TYR A 658 -28.61 -6.03 -17.73
CA TYR A 658 -29.58 -5.40 -18.63
C TYR A 658 -29.03 -4.10 -19.21
N THR A 659 -29.38 -3.81 -20.46
CA THR A 659 -29.03 -2.58 -21.19
C THR A 659 -30.23 -2.06 -21.98
N GLY A 660 -30.20 -0.80 -22.39
CA GLY A 660 -31.25 -0.14 -23.17
C GLY A 660 -31.90 1.05 -22.46
N SER A 661 -32.92 1.65 -23.08
CA SER A 661 -33.57 2.87 -22.56
C SER A 661 -34.20 2.69 -21.17
N ASP A 662 -34.76 1.52 -20.92
CA ASP A 662 -35.45 1.20 -19.66
C ASP A 662 -34.46 0.78 -18.56
N TYR A 663 -33.25 0.38 -18.96
CA TYR A 663 -32.17 -0.09 -18.07
C TYR A 663 -30.83 0.52 -18.53
N PRO A 664 -30.60 1.82 -18.28
CA PRO A 664 -29.45 2.56 -18.80
C PRO A 664 -28.13 2.27 -18.05
N SER A 665 -27.70 1.01 -18.03
CA SER A 665 -26.40 0.60 -17.44
C SER A 665 -25.25 1.37 -18.11
N THR A 666 -24.42 2.04 -17.32
CA THR A 666 -23.43 3.03 -17.79
C THR A 666 -22.16 3.00 -16.95
N LEU A 667 -21.01 2.96 -17.64
CA LEU A 667 -19.71 3.18 -17.04
C LEU A 667 -19.38 4.68 -17.03
N SER A 668 -19.06 5.22 -15.86
CA SER A 668 -18.73 6.64 -15.66
C SER A 668 -17.31 6.80 -15.12
N PHE A 669 -16.57 7.79 -15.63
CA PHE A 669 -15.20 8.09 -15.20
C PHE A 669 -14.79 9.51 -15.61
N ASN A 670 -13.75 10.05 -14.98
CA ASN A 670 -13.16 11.33 -15.36
C ASN A 670 -11.99 11.08 -16.30
N ALA A 671 -12.06 11.62 -17.51
CA ALA A 671 -11.04 11.42 -18.53
C ALA A 671 -10.49 12.73 -19.08
N ALA A 672 -9.17 12.79 -19.26
CA ALA A 672 -8.49 13.83 -20.01
C ALA A 672 -7.82 13.20 -21.24
N GLY A 673 -7.99 13.79 -22.41
CA GLY A 673 -7.46 13.25 -23.66
C GLY A 673 -8.07 13.88 -24.89
#